data_AF-A0AAV9GG40-F1
#
_entry.id   AF-A0AAV9GG40-F1
#
_cell.length_a   1.000
_cell.length_b   1.000
_cell.length_c   1.000
_cell.angle_alpha   90.00
_cell.angle_beta   90.00
_cell.angle_gamma   90.00
#
_symmetry.space_group_name_H-M   'P 1'
#
loop_
_entity.id
_entity.type
_entity.pdbx_description
1 polymer ?
#
loop_
_entity_poly.entity_id
_entity_poly.type
_entity_poly.pdbx_seq_one_letter_code
_entity_poly.pdbx_strand_id
1 'polypeptide(L)'
;MKVLVRLKGQPESNWHKLVKLQESPTSFSEQKIPQATDAAAQLRRCTDACVARWARSSKVKGQLPPEQLDANLAALIVDHETKESGRREAAVLACLPTLSAHAATKHLASLQETLDGAQYLQCILRAGLTRPDIISATHIQIADALKQLLDWSLTQTKPDFVLFRALVLTLQNSTSQESALLDSNLIDLILRHTKFKVRGEAELQSLQTERRLRTLFDITSWLRLIDVDNSANAKAAATILENHLPSWQRFQSWSPDKTRIQRWEEAFDTQTLTPIRQQKLGHIFDLEGPDTTGKQCTTLKLSEPACFRHVRVAHATSELLSRLLNLLDLAIAAGPHAVDLFVTFCVGEFAVDNATVLIVQQATLGGDDLCAALLFTQKGLDTSLEAIDRAEGLSRALPDVLRRIPLPEALSSFYSKKLSVAVPDVIRRCQAVFCKQMDEDSEAMEITGMSLHGLGTALAMNAAATSSFLLGLPTDIEAFVEHLRPVDIVQAVFRQLHAFRNPYDLHRRDATSDRGSSLRDYLTRSLGGRGGVSADHAGVTAELEFWKCRPTADLVELARAIGGIKSVDSRLYASCLLQMAKEERLAVQDLTARVRAGGPESCATMTRYLVRQLEIGNHPGSCWVSLLTCMINEQGPDLLDRLADSIATREWLQFTQDIRRLLEVGNSSYDAIFGQGPNRQGMEWWDTLSSRYSNAVEFLNDTILRRSGGALKWLYRSPPSPAVMSILQACREPALVARVEKHVLSHLLPGAENISKIAESISSLRRADATGYILVERLTIRSQSRSWTPSGLGALGNALAGNPGGLPHHNRQTMAAFMAAVNLSQQVLTNDALEQAASQLKIECNSILDSAGSLGSSITQLKRSDPQRATNVLQQTGIVLSGGGNISLPEELIDSVDLVEEGKYAMVFALSALSELQRKARGIPPGSRCLLVGALLLPAARPKFTLGAGNPDSSGVAQKLTSLFAFTVHQRLETLVRSSSGPITIRSVHQWVAGQAPSACFPPRNPSSCKFRPCQVSCSLLSSAPVTSGRRPFGQQPAVWGEAGLQGRRSSTARFHPDSSAFWPTVWP
;
A
#
# COMPACT_ATOMS: atom_id res chain seq x y z
N MET A 1 -82.80 -31.91 -41.75
CA MET A 1 -84.18 -32.38 -41.49
C MET A 1 -85.04 -32.66 -42.74
N LYS A 2 -84.74 -32.13 -43.94
CA LYS A 2 -85.56 -32.36 -45.17
C LYS A 2 -85.25 -33.65 -45.97
N VAL A 3 -84.33 -34.51 -45.53
CA VAL A 3 -83.95 -35.76 -46.25
C VAL A 3 -84.69 -37.01 -45.74
N LEU A 4 -85.38 -36.95 -44.60
CA LEU A 4 -86.00 -38.12 -43.96
C LEU A 4 -87.33 -38.59 -44.57
N VAL A 5 -87.93 -37.87 -45.54
CA VAL A 5 -89.30 -38.15 -46.02
C VAL A 5 -89.34 -38.95 -47.34
N ARG A 6 -88.21 -39.31 -47.96
CA ARG A 6 -88.19 -40.02 -49.26
C ARG A 6 -87.42 -41.34 -49.30
N LEU A 7 -87.45 -42.13 -48.22
CA LEU A 7 -86.94 -43.50 -48.24
C LEU A 7 -88.09 -44.53 -48.09
N LYS A 8 -88.93 -44.64 -49.12
CA LYS A 8 -89.84 -45.78 -49.33
C LYS A 8 -89.08 -46.98 -49.95
N GLY A 9 -88.02 -47.41 -49.28
CA GLY A 9 -87.23 -48.61 -49.62
C GLY A 9 -87.10 -49.52 -48.39
N GLN A 10 -86.75 -50.79 -48.58
CA GLN A 10 -86.54 -51.76 -47.51
C GLN A 10 -85.71 -51.14 -46.35
N PRO A 11 -86.13 -51.20 -45.07
CA PRO A 11 -85.41 -50.58 -43.96
C PRO A 11 -84.06 -51.21 -43.70
N GLU A 12 -83.84 -52.46 -44.15
CA GLU A 12 -82.50 -53.05 -44.27
C GLU A 12 -81.59 -52.14 -45.13
N SER A 13 -82.06 -51.67 -46.29
CA SER A 13 -81.34 -50.67 -47.11
C SER A 13 -81.19 -49.29 -46.46
N ASN A 14 -82.05 -48.92 -45.48
CA ASN A 14 -81.93 -47.65 -44.74
C ASN A 14 -80.96 -47.75 -43.55
N TRP A 15 -80.88 -48.93 -42.93
CA TRP A 15 -79.90 -49.26 -41.91
C TRP A 15 -78.46 -49.08 -42.47
N HIS A 16 -78.25 -49.46 -43.74
CA HIS A 16 -77.00 -49.26 -44.48
C HIS A 16 -76.78 -47.82 -45.01
N LYS A 17 -77.83 -47.13 -45.50
CA LYS A 17 -77.69 -45.78 -46.11
C LYS A 17 -77.40 -44.64 -45.12
N LEU A 18 -77.83 -44.76 -43.86
CA LEU A 18 -77.60 -43.72 -42.85
C LEU A 18 -76.13 -43.64 -42.39
N VAL A 19 -75.35 -44.72 -42.55
CA VAL A 19 -73.93 -44.80 -42.18
C VAL A 19 -73.04 -44.16 -43.26
N LYS A 20 -73.30 -44.43 -44.55
CA LYS A 20 -72.62 -43.79 -45.69
C LYS A 20 -72.77 -42.26 -45.75
N LEU A 21 -73.76 -41.69 -45.06
CA LEU A 21 -73.99 -40.25 -45.01
C LEU A 21 -73.13 -39.52 -43.96
N GLN A 22 -72.44 -40.23 -43.06
CA GLN A 22 -71.58 -39.62 -42.02
C GLN A 22 -70.08 -39.86 -42.23
N GLU A 23 -69.69 -40.83 -43.05
CA GLU A 23 -68.29 -41.03 -43.45
C GLU A 23 -67.93 -40.18 -44.67
N SER A 24 -67.89 -38.85 -44.53
CA SER A 24 -67.16 -38.01 -45.49
C SER A 24 -65.64 -38.16 -45.25
N PRO A 25 -64.82 -38.33 -46.29
CA PRO A 25 -63.39 -38.57 -46.14
C PRO A 25 -62.67 -37.24 -45.86
N THR A 26 -62.52 -36.86 -44.59
CA THR A 26 -61.60 -35.80 -44.19
C THR A 26 -60.61 -36.34 -43.15
N SER A 27 -59.35 -36.43 -43.59
CA SER A 27 -58.07 -36.54 -42.86
C SER A 27 -58.07 -37.11 -41.42
N PHE A 28 -57.38 -38.23 -41.29
CA PHE A 28 -57.09 -38.97 -40.05
C PHE A 28 -56.25 -38.15 -39.05
N SER A 29 -56.78 -37.95 -37.84
CA SER A 29 -55.99 -37.77 -36.61
C SER A 29 -56.68 -38.48 -35.43
N GLU A 30 -55.90 -38.83 -34.41
CA GLU A 30 -56.08 -39.90 -33.41
C GLU A 30 -57.21 -39.74 -32.37
N GLN A 31 -58.33 -39.08 -32.68
CA GLN A 31 -59.51 -39.03 -31.79
C GLN A 31 -60.72 -39.73 -32.42
N LYS A 32 -60.66 -41.06 -32.54
CA LYS A 32 -61.63 -41.89 -33.30
C LYS A 32 -62.82 -42.47 -32.52
N ILE A 33 -63.00 -42.11 -31.27
CA ILE A 33 -63.93 -42.80 -30.36
C ILE A 33 -65.32 -42.14 -30.21
N PRO A 34 -65.50 -40.80 -30.21
CA PRO A 34 -66.83 -40.18 -30.13
C PRO A 34 -67.77 -40.64 -31.26
N GLN A 35 -67.18 -40.97 -32.43
CA GLN A 35 -67.91 -41.38 -33.63
C GLN A 35 -68.65 -42.72 -33.49
N ALA A 36 -68.13 -43.69 -32.74
CA ALA A 36 -68.79 -45.00 -32.61
C ALA A 36 -70.03 -44.95 -31.71
N THR A 37 -70.01 -44.12 -30.65
CA THR A 37 -71.17 -43.91 -29.77
C THR A 37 -72.29 -43.15 -30.45
N ASP A 38 -71.95 -42.11 -31.22
CA ASP A 38 -72.94 -41.35 -31.99
C ASP A 38 -73.52 -42.19 -33.13
N ALA A 39 -72.68 -43.01 -33.78
CA ALA A 39 -73.11 -43.99 -34.76
C ALA A 39 -74.03 -45.06 -34.12
N ALA A 40 -73.69 -45.59 -32.95
CA ALA A 40 -74.52 -46.58 -32.26
C ALA A 40 -75.91 -46.01 -31.87
N ALA A 41 -75.98 -44.76 -31.40
CA ALA A 41 -77.26 -44.11 -31.06
C ALA A 41 -78.14 -43.86 -32.30
N GLN A 42 -77.54 -43.58 -33.46
CA GLN A 42 -78.28 -43.45 -34.72
C GLN A 42 -78.70 -44.80 -35.29
N LEU A 43 -77.78 -45.76 -35.33
CA LEU A 43 -78.05 -47.16 -35.71
C LEU A 43 -79.14 -47.76 -34.84
N ARG A 44 -79.19 -47.41 -33.55
CA ARG A 44 -80.23 -47.85 -32.62
C ARG A 44 -81.64 -47.52 -33.12
N ARG A 45 -81.87 -46.29 -33.58
CA ARG A 45 -83.18 -45.86 -34.13
C ARG A 45 -83.56 -46.68 -35.36
N CYS A 46 -82.57 -47.04 -36.18
CA CYS A 46 -82.77 -47.90 -37.34
C CYS A 46 -83.05 -49.34 -36.92
N THR A 47 -82.35 -49.86 -35.91
CA THR A 47 -82.58 -51.19 -35.33
C THR A 47 -83.99 -51.30 -34.77
N ASP A 48 -84.44 -50.32 -33.98
CA ASP A 48 -85.80 -50.27 -33.45
C ASP A 48 -86.86 -50.30 -34.58
N ALA A 49 -86.60 -49.58 -35.69
CA ALA A 49 -87.48 -49.58 -36.87
C ALA A 49 -87.49 -50.92 -37.61
N CYS A 50 -86.36 -51.61 -37.72
CA CYS A 50 -86.24 -52.95 -38.29
C CYS A 50 -86.97 -53.98 -37.43
N VAL A 51 -86.77 -53.94 -36.11
CA VAL A 51 -87.46 -54.83 -35.14
C VAL A 51 -88.98 -54.62 -35.20
N ALA A 52 -89.45 -53.37 -35.22
CA ALA A 52 -90.87 -53.05 -35.37
C ALA A 52 -91.46 -53.50 -36.72
N ARG A 53 -90.64 -53.62 -37.77
CA ARG A 53 -91.08 -54.18 -39.06
C ARG A 53 -91.10 -55.70 -39.03
N TRP A 54 -90.09 -56.37 -38.49
CA TRP A 54 -90.09 -57.83 -38.37
C TRP A 54 -91.30 -58.30 -37.54
N ALA A 55 -91.60 -57.60 -36.44
CA ALA A 55 -92.80 -57.83 -35.64
C ALA A 55 -94.11 -57.70 -36.45
N ARG A 56 -94.17 -56.78 -37.43
CA ARG A 56 -95.33 -56.61 -38.34
C ARG A 56 -95.38 -57.62 -39.49
N SER A 57 -94.24 -58.18 -39.88
CA SER A 57 -94.11 -59.12 -41.00
C SER A 57 -94.33 -60.58 -40.59
N SER A 58 -94.29 -60.88 -39.29
CA SER A 58 -94.64 -62.19 -38.77
C SER A 58 -96.13 -62.46 -38.99
N LYS A 59 -96.47 -63.57 -39.65
CA LYS A 59 -97.87 -64.00 -39.86
C LYS A 59 -98.57 -64.42 -38.56
N VAL A 60 -97.82 -64.56 -37.47
CA VAL A 60 -98.34 -64.83 -36.13
C VAL A 60 -98.66 -63.48 -35.47
N LYS A 61 -99.92 -63.27 -35.06
CA LYS A 61 -100.31 -62.15 -34.20
C LYS A 61 -99.67 -62.33 -32.82
N GLY A 62 -98.40 -61.96 -32.70
CA GLY A 62 -97.62 -62.14 -31.48
C GLY A 62 -96.14 -61.84 -31.74
N GLN A 63 -95.44 -61.43 -30.68
CA GLN A 63 -94.02 -61.08 -30.71
C GLN A 63 -93.19 -62.16 -31.41
N LEU A 64 -92.16 -61.76 -32.19
CA LEU A 64 -91.22 -62.72 -32.77
C LEU A 64 -90.62 -63.57 -31.64
N PRO A 65 -90.41 -64.88 -31.85
CA PRO A 65 -89.64 -65.70 -30.92
C PRO A 65 -88.27 -65.05 -30.68
N PRO A 66 -87.78 -64.99 -29.42
CA PRO A 66 -86.52 -64.34 -29.10
C PRO A 66 -85.34 -64.91 -29.89
N GLU A 67 -85.33 -66.21 -30.16
CA GLU A 67 -84.30 -66.88 -30.98
C GLU A 67 -84.30 -66.40 -32.44
N GLN A 68 -85.50 -66.19 -33.02
CA GLN A 68 -85.63 -65.69 -34.38
C GLN A 68 -85.28 -64.20 -34.47
N LEU A 69 -85.57 -63.43 -33.42
CA LEU A 69 -85.16 -62.04 -33.29
C LEU A 69 -83.64 -61.91 -33.16
N ASP A 70 -83.01 -62.74 -32.31
CA ASP A 70 -81.56 -62.79 -32.14
C ASP A 70 -80.85 -63.17 -33.44
N ALA A 71 -81.38 -64.16 -34.19
CA ALA A 71 -80.83 -64.55 -35.48
C ALA A 71 -80.91 -63.42 -36.52
N ASN A 72 -82.03 -62.69 -36.57
CA ASN A 72 -82.19 -61.54 -37.45
C ASN A 72 -81.25 -60.38 -37.07
N LEU A 73 -81.09 -60.11 -35.77
CA LEU A 73 -80.17 -59.09 -35.26
C LEU A 73 -78.70 -59.49 -35.49
N ALA A 74 -78.35 -60.76 -35.34
CA ALA A 74 -77.02 -61.29 -35.64
C ALA A 74 -76.68 -61.15 -37.12
N ALA A 75 -77.62 -61.49 -38.02
CA ALA A 75 -77.46 -61.28 -39.46
C ALA A 75 -77.26 -59.80 -39.81
N LEU A 76 -77.97 -58.91 -39.13
CA LEU A 76 -77.84 -57.46 -39.30
C LEU A 76 -76.49 -56.91 -38.80
N ILE A 77 -75.94 -57.46 -37.71
CA ILE A 77 -74.58 -57.15 -37.24
C ILE A 77 -73.52 -57.61 -38.26
N VAL A 78 -73.63 -58.85 -38.76
CA VAL A 78 -72.70 -59.41 -39.75
C VAL A 78 -72.80 -58.69 -41.10
N ASP A 79 -74.00 -58.34 -41.54
CA ASP A 79 -74.23 -57.56 -42.76
C ASP A 79 -73.62 -56.15 -42.64
N HIS A 80 -73.61 -55.54 -41.45
CA HIS A 80 -72.94 -54.27 -41.20
C HIS A 80 -71.43 -54.35 -41.46
N GLU A 81 -70.81 -55.37 -40.88
CA GLU A 81 -69.37 -55.60 -40.90
C GLU A 81 -68.90 -55.95 -42.32
N THR A 82 -69.61 -56.86 -42.99
CA THR A 82 -69.17 -57.44 -44.27
C THR A 82 -69.50 -56.60 -45.51
N LYS A 83 -70.66 -55.95 -45.57
CA LYS A 83 -71.13 -55.28 -46.80
C LYS A 83 -70.76 -53.81 -46.88
N GLU A 84 -70.51 -53.16 -45.75
CA GLU A 84 -70.41 -51.70 -45.69
C GLU A 84 -69.14 -51.20 -45.00
N SER A 85 -68.18 -52.07 -44.67
CA SER A 85 -66.98 -51.71 -43.88
C SER A 85 -67.33 -51.05 -42.53
N GLY A 86 -68.55 -51.32 -42.04
CA GLY A 86 -69.08 -50.72 -40.83
C GLY A 86 -68.40 -51.27 -39.58
N ARG A 87 -68.25 -50.41 -38.57
CA ARG A 87 -67.66 -50.78 -37.28
C ARG A 87 -68.57 -51.75 -36.53
N ARG A 88 -68.16 -53.02 -36.41
CA ARG A 88 -68.93 -54.10 -35.78
C ARG A 88 -69.39 -53.74 -34.37
N GLU A 89 -68.57 -53.03 -33.61
CA GLU A 89 -68.87 -52.60 -32.25
C GLU A 89 -70.05 -51.64 -32.15
N ALA A 90 -70.22 -50.73 -33.12
CA ALA A 90 -71.35 -49.80 -33.15
C ALA A 90 -72.66 -50.55 -33.44
N ALA A 91 -72.63 -51.56 -34.32
CA ALA A 91 -73.76 -52.42 -34.61
C ALA A 91 -74.17 -53.28 -33.41
N VAL A 92 -73.19 -53.90 -32.71
CA VAL A 92 -73.45 -54.70 -31.50
C VAL A 92 -74.08 -53.82 -30.42
N LEU A 93 -73.53 -52.63 -30.12
CA LEU A 93 -74.08 -51.71 -29.13
C LEU A 93 -75.49 -51.22 -29.50
N ALA A 94 -75.76 -50.96 -30.79
CA ALA A 94 -77.09 -50.56 -31.26
C ALA A 94 -78.13 -51.69 -31.10
N CYS A 95 -77.74 -52.94 -31.35
CA CYS A 95 -78.61 -54.11 -31.21
C CYS A 95 -78.75 -54.61 -29.76
N LEU A 96 -77.86 -54.19 -28.86
CA LEU A 96 -77.75 -54.71 -27.49
C LEU A 96 -79.05 -54.64 -26.66
N PRO A 97 -79.80 -53.50 -26.60
CA PRO A 97 -81.06 -53.46 -25.84
C PRO A 97 -82.15 -54.43 -26.33
N THR A 98 -82.04 -54.99 -27.53
CA THR A 98 -83.05 -55.88 -28.12
C THR A 98 -82.65 -57.36 -28.17
N LEU A 99 -81.37 -57.69 -28.03
CA LEU A 99 -80.88 -59.07 -28.03
C LEU A 99 -81.33 -59.82 -26.76
N SER A 100 -81.36 -61.15 -26.76
CA SER A 100 -81.44 -61.91 -25.49
C SER A 100 -80.13 -61.77 -24.69
N ALA A 101 -80.16 -62.06 -23.39
CA ALA A 101 -78.96 -61.99 -22.55
C ALA A 101 -77.82 -62.91 -23.05
N HIS A 102 -78.16 -64.10 -23.54
CA HIS A 102 -77.19 -65.04 -24.11
C HIS A 102 -76.59 -64.53 -25.42
N ALA A 103 -77.43 -64.07 -26.36
CA ALA A 103 -76.97 -63.54 -27.65
C ALA A 103 -76.14 -62.25 -27.48
N ALA A 104 -76.56 -61.36 -26.58
CA ALA A 104 -75.81 -60.16 -26.22
C ALA A 104 -74.43 -60.48 -25.63
N THR A 105 -74.35 -61.43 -24.68
CA THR A 105 -73.07 -61.87 -24.10
C THR A 105 -72.15 -62.47 -25.17
N LYS A 106 -72.69 -63.32 -26.06
CA LYS A 106 -71.95 -63.93 -27.17
C LYS A 106 -71.40 -62.87 -28.15
N HIS A 107 -72.23 -61.91 -28.54
CA HIS A 107 -71.81 -60.85 -29.46
C HIS A 107 -70.81 -59.89 -28.82
N LEU A 108 -71.00 -59.53 -27.54
CA LEU A 108 -70.01 -58.74 -26.79
C LEU A 108 -68.68 -59.48 -26.67
N ALA A 109 -68.67 -60.75 -26.26
CA ALA A 109 -67.44 -61.55 -26.18
C ALA A 109 -66.73 -61.65 -27.54
N SER A 110 -67.47 -61.77 -28.65
CA SER A 110 -66.86 -61.80 -29.99
C SER A 110 -66.14 -60.50 -30.39
N LEU A 111 -66.43 -59.37 -29.72
CA LEU A 111 -65.71 -58.12 -29.96
C LEU A 111 -64.29 -58.16 -29.37
N GLN A 112 -64.02 -59.02 -28.40
CA GLN A 112 -62.70 -59.16 -27.78
C GLN A 112 -61.62 -59.57 -28.80
N GLU A 113 -61.98 -60.38 -29.79
CA GLU A 113 -61.06 -60.85 -30.84
C GLU A 113 -60.76 -59.79 -31.90
N THR A 114 -61.63 -58.78 -32.03
CA THR A 114 -61.60 -57.81 -33.14
C THR A 114 -61.16 -56.41 -32.73
N LEU A 115 -61.40 -56.02 -31.47
CA LEU A 115 -61.08 -54.70 -30.95
C LEU A 115 -59.77 -54.70 -30.16
N ASP A 116 -59.13 -53.53 -30.11
CA ASP A 116 -58.07 -53.32 -29.12
C ASP A 116 -58.65 -53.32 -27.69
N GLY A 117 -57.80 -53.56 -26.69
CA GLY A 117 -58.24 -53.64 -25.30
C GLY A 117 -58.96 -52.38 -24.80
N ALA A 118 -58.57 -51.17 -25.26
CA ALA A 118 -59.17 -49.91 -24.84
C ALA A 118 -60.61 -49.77 -25.37
N GLN A 119 -60.77 -50.05 -26.66
CA GLN A 119 -62.02 -50.01 -27.39
C GLN A 119 -62.97 -51.07 -26.86
N TYR A 120 -62.47 -52.28 -26.59
CA TYR A 120 -63.26 -53.35 -26.00
C TYR A 120 -63.79 -52.97 -24.61
N LEU A 121 -62.92 -52.50 -23.70
CA LEU A 121 -63.34 -52.05 -22.37
C LEU A 121 -64.37 -50.92 -22.44
N GLN A 122 -64.20 -49.98 -23.37
CA GLN A 122 -65.17 -48.92 -23.58
C GLN A 122 -66.52 -49.44 -24.09
N CYS A 123 -66.52 -50.47 -24.94
CA CYS A 123 -67.74 -51.14 -25.36
C CYS A 123 -68.44 -51.82 -24.17
N ILE A 124 -67.69 -52.49 -23.29
CA ILE A 124 -68.24 -53.10 -22.06
C ILE A 124 -68.87 -52.04 -21.14
N LEU A 125 -68.18 -50.91 -20.91
CA LEU A 125 -68.71 -49.81 -20.10
C LEU A 125 -70.02 -49.25 -20.67
N ARG A 126 -70.08 -49.04 -21.99
CA ARG A 126 -71.30 -48.55 -22.66
C ARG A 126 -72.42 -49.59 -22.66
N ALA A 127 -72.07 -50.85 -22.86
CA ALA A 127 -73.02 -51.96 -22.77
C ALA A 127 -73.63 -52.04 -21.36
N GLY A 128 -72.85 -51.84 -20.31
CA GLY A 128 -73.33 -51.86 -18.93
C GLY A 128 -74.29 -50.70 -18.59
N LEU A 129 -74.05 -49.52 -19.16
CA LEU A 129 -75.00 -48.39 -19.05
C LEU A 129 -76.33 -48.67 -19.76
N THR A 130 -76.29 -49.48 -20.81
CA THR A 130 -77.44 -49.76 -21.67
C THR A 130 -78.26 -50.95 -21.14
N ARG A 131 -77.57 -51.96 -20.60
CA ARG A 131 -78.13 -53.22 -20.10
C ARG A 131 -77.40 -53.68 -18.83
N PRO A 132 -77.72 -53.09 -17.68
CA PRO A 132 -77.13 -53.47 -16.40
C PRO A 132 -77.56 -54.88 -15.94
N ASP A 133 -78.60 -55.45 -16.56
CA ASP A 133 -79.06 -56.82 -16.35
C ASP A 133 -78.10 -57.88 -16.91
N ILE A 134 -77.31 -57.52 -17.94
CA ILE A 134 -76.33 -58.43 -18.57
C ILE A 134 -74.94 -58.23 -17.97
N ILE A 135 -74.52 -56.98 -17.81
CA ILE A 135 -73.20 -56.63 -17.29
C ILE A 135 -73.36 -56.15 -15.86
N SER A 136 -72.93 -56.98 -14.91
CA SER A 136 -73.00 -56.64 -13.49
C SER A 136 -72.18 -55.39 -13.17
N ALA A 137 -72.56 -54.70 -12.10
CA ALA A 137 -71.83 -53.53 -11.60
C ALA A 137 -70.33 -53.82 -11.35
N THR A 138 -69.99 -55.04 -10.92
CA THR A 138 -68.60 -55.47 -10.72
C THR A 138 -67.81 -55.52 -12.04
N HIS A 139 -68.40 -55.99 -13.14
CA HIS A 139 -67.75 -55.96 -14.46
C HIS A 139 -67.55 -54.54 -14.98
N ILE A 140 -68.51 -53.64 -14.72
CA ILE A 140 -68.35 -52.22 -15.05
C ILE A 140 -67.17 -51.63 -14.27
N GLN A 141 -67.07 -51.91 -12.97
CA GLN A 141 -65.95 -51.44 -12.12
C GLN A 141 -64.60 -52.00 -12.58
N ILE A 142 -64.53 -53.29 -12.91
CA ILE A 142 -63.31 -53.93 -13.45
C ILE A 142 -62.92 -53.28 -14.78
N ALA A 143 -63.89 -53.12 -15.70
CA ALA A 143 -63.63 -52.51 -17.00
C ALA A 143 -63.19 -51.06 -16.89
N ASP A 144 -63.78 -50.30 -15.97
CA ASP A 144 -63.43 -48.90 -15.71
C ASP A 144 -62.02 -48.79 -15.13
N ALA A 145 -61.70 -49.60 -14.11
CA ALA A 145 -60.36 -49.64 -13.53
C ALA A 145 -59.28 -50.03 -14.55
N LEU A 146 -59.53 -51.03 -15.39
CA LEU A 146 -58.61 -51.45 -16.45
C LEU A 146 -58.45 -50.36 -17.52
N LYS A 147 -59.54 -49.68 -17.89
CA LYS A 147 -59.49 -48.60 -18.87
C LYS A 147 -58.68 -47.42 -18.32
N GLN A 148 -58.93 -47.05 -17.07
CA GLN A 148 -58.18 -45.98 -16.40
C GLN A 148 -56.70 -46.34 -16.25
N LEU A 149 -56.35 -47.60 -15.94
CA LEU A 149 -54.96 -48.06 -15.92
C LEU A 149 -54.30 -47.98 -17.30
N LEU A 150 -55.05 -48.30 -18.36
CA LEU A 150 -54.57 -48.19 -19.74
C LEU A 150 -54.33 -46.72 -20.12
N ASP A 151 -55.31 -45.84 -19.87
CA ASP A 151 -55.21 -44.40 -20.14
C ASP A 151 -54.07 -43.76 -19.32
N TRP A 152 -53.91 -44.15 -18.06
CA TRP A 152 -52.81 -43.72 -17.20
C TRP A 152 -51.45 -44.15 -17.74
N SER A 153 -51.34 -45.38 -18.28
CA SER A 153 -50.09 -45.90 -18.84
C SER A 153 -49.56 -45.09 -20.03
N LEU A 154 -50.45 -44.38 -20.73
CA LEU A 154 -50.09 -43.52 -21.86
C LEU A 154 -49.57 -42.14 -21.41
N THR A 155 -49.94 -41.70 -20.21
CA THR A 155 -49.70 -40.32 -19.75
C THR A 155 -48.64 -40.24 -18.64
N GLN A 156 -48.41 -41.31 -17.89
CA GLN A 156 -47.61 -41.28 -16.66
C GLN A 156 -46.56 -42.39 -16.63
N THR A 157 -45.38 -42.05 -16.07
CA THR A 157 -44.27 -42.98 -15.91
C THR A 157 -44.42 -43.88 -14.68
N LYS A 158 -45.08 -43.39 -13.62
CA LYS A 158 -45.30 -44.14 -12.38
C LYS A 158 -46.55 -45.03 -12.45
N PRO A 159 -46.52 -46.22 -11.83
CA PRO A 159 -47.68 -47.10 -11.74
C PRO A 159 -48.76 -46.49 -10.83
N ASP A 160 -50.02 -46.65 -11.19
CA ASP A 160 -51.14 -46.28 -10.30
C ASP A 160 -51.54 -47.47 -9.42
N PHE A 161 -50.99 -47.51 -8.21
CA PHE A 161 -51.33 -48.53 -7.21
C PHE A 161 -52.75 -48.40 -6.66
N VAL A 162 -53.37 -47.22 -6.73
CA VAL A 162 -54.75 -47.00 -6.24
C VAL A 162 -55.74 -47.68 -7.18
N LEU A 163 -55.59 -47.47 -8.49
CA LEU A 163 -56.42 -48.13 -9.49
C LEU A 163 -56.17 -49.65 -9.52
N PHE A 164 -54.91 -50.08 -9.43
CA PHE A 164 -54.58 -51.50 -9.36
C PHE A 164 -55.16 -52.16 -8.11
N ARG A 165 -55.09 -51.50 -6.95
CA ARG A 165 -55.76 -51.95 -5.72
C ARG A 165 -57.27 -52.10 -5.94
N ALA A 166 -57.93 -51.09 -6.52
CA ALA A 166 -59.36 -51.12 -6.77
C ALA A 166 -59.75 -52.31 -7.67
N LEU A 167 -58.97 -52.56 -8.72
CA LEU A 167 -59.13 -53.70 -9.61
C LEU A 167 -59.03 -55.03 -8.85
N VAL A 168 -57.95 -55.26 -8.11
CA VAL A 168 -57.69 -56.53 -7.41
C VAL A 168 -58.75 -56.80 -6.32
N LEU A 169 -59.13 -55.78 -5.55
CA LEU A 169 -60.19 -55.92 -4.54
C LEU A 169 -61.57 -56.15 -5.17
N THR A 170 -61.85 -55.57 -6.33
CA THR A 170 -63.10 -55.83 -7.07
C THR A 170 -63.13 -57.25 -7.61
N LEU A 171 -62.00 -57.78 -8.07
CA LEU A 171 -61.87 -59.17 -8.50
C LEU A 171 -62.10 -60.14 -7.34
N GLN A 172 -61.47 -59.92 -6.19
CA GLN A 172 -61.64 -60.76 -4.99
C GLN A 172 -63.10 -60.80 -4.50
N ASN A 173 -63.79 -59.66 -4.52
CA ASN A 173 -65.16 -59.51 -4.02
C ASN A 173 -66.24 -59.85 -5.07
N SER A 174 -65.84 -60.15 -6.31
CA SER A 174 -66.80 -60.55 -7.34
C SER A 174 -67.50 -61.85 -6.92
N THR A 175 -68.80 -61.99 -7.20
CA THR A 175 -69.58 -63.19 -6.86
C THR A 175 -69.75 -64.14 -8.05
N SER A 176 -69.31 -63.75 -9.25
CA SER A 176 -69.56 -64.47 -10.50
C SER A 176 -68.28 -65.15 -10.99
N GLN A 177 -68.24 -66.48 -10.91
CA GLN A 177 -67.05 -67.29 -11.26
C GLN A 177 -66.77 -67.41 -12.76
N GLU A 178 -67.72 -67.08 -13.64
CA GLU A 178 -67.60 -67.35 -15.09
C GLU A 178 -68.23 -66.23 -15.91
N SER A 179 -67.49 -65.12 -16.06
CA SER A 179 -67.86 -64.11 -17.04
C SER A 179 -67.02 -64.26 -18.29
N ALA A 180 -67.66 -64.69 -19.37
CA ALA A 180 -67.05 -64.75 -20.70
C ALA A 180 -66.64 -63.36 -21.24
N LEU A 181 -67.04 -62.27 -20.58
CA LEU A 181 -66.81 -60.90 -21.05
C LEU A 181 -65.47 -60.30 -20.58
N LEU A 182 -65.03 -60.63 -19.37
CA LEU A 182 -63.77 -60.13 -18.79
C LEU A 182 -63.05 -61.30 -18.13
N ASP A 183 -62.51 -62.20 -18.96
CA ASP A 183 -61.75 -63.35 -18.47
C ASP A 183 -60.39 -62.93 -17.90
N SER A 184 -59.78 -63.81 -17.09
CA SER A 184 -58.48 -63.54 -16.47
C SER A 184 -57.37 -63.30 -17.52
N ASN A 185 -57.49 -63.90 -18.70
CA ASN A 185 -56.51 -63.75 -19.78
C ASN A 185 -56.53 -62.34 -20.36
N LEU A 186 -57.71 -61.76 -20.56
CA LEU A 186 -57.84 -60.37 -21.02
C LEU A 186 -57.30 -59.39 -20.00
N ILE A 187 -57.63 -59.60 -18.72
CA ILE A 187 -57.13 -58.76 -17.61
C ILE A 187 -55.59 -58.81 -17.59
N ASP A 188 -55.00 -60.00 -17.66
CA ASP A 188 -53.55 -60.20 -17.72
C ASP A 188 -52.94 -59.57 -18.98
N LEU A 189 -53.55 -59.74 -20.15
CA LEU A 189 -53.11 -59.13 -21.41
C LEU A 189 -53.07 -57.59 -21.31
N ILE A 190 -54.14 -56.98 -20.80
CA ILE A 190 -54.23 -55.53 -20.64
C ILE A 190 -53.18 -55.02 -19.64
N LEU A 191 -53.04 -55.69 -18.49
CA LEU A 191 -52.02 -55.33 -17.50
C LEU A 191 -50.59 -55.51 -18.04
N ARG A 192 -50.33 -56.51 -18.91
CA ARG A 192 -49.06 -56.63 -19.65
C ARG A 192 -48.84 -55.45 -20.59
N HIS A 193 -49.87 -55.03 -21.32
CA HIS A 193 -49.78 -53.85 -22.20
C HIS A 193 -49.47 -52.58 -21.43
N THR A 194 -50.05 -52.39 -20.24
CA THR A 194 -49.68 -51.27 -19.36
C THR A 194 -48.28 -51.39 -18.77
N LYS A 195 -47.56 -52.51 -18.96
CA LYS A 195 -46.27 -52.80 -18.33
C LYS A 195 -46.31 -52.63 -16.80
N PHE A 196 -47.47 -52.88 -16.17
CA PHE A 196 -47.65 -52.64 -14.73
C PHE A 196 -46.62 -53.41 -13.92
N LYS A 197 -46.32 -54.66 -14.30
CA LYS A 197 -45.29 -55.49 -13.64
C LYS A 197 -43.96 -54.79 -13.48
N VAL A 198 -43.41 -54.30 -14.58
CA VAL A 198 -42.08 -53.68 -14.59
C VAL A 198 -42.10 -52.36 -13.81
N ARG A 199 -43.12 -51.53 -14.01
CA ARG A 199 -43.24 -50.22 -13.36
C ARG A 199 -43.54 -50.33 -11.87
N GLY A 200 -44.44 -51.25 -11.50
CA GLY A 200 -44.83 -51.59 -10.14
C GLY A 200 -43.65 -52.09 -9.33
N GLU A 201 -42.97 -53.14 -9.80
CA GLU A 201 -41.78 -53.66 -9.12
C GLU A 201 -40.66 -52.63 -9.04
N ALA A 202 -40.43 -51.85 -10.10
CA ALA A 202 -39.45 -50.77 -10.08
C ALA A 202 -39.77 -49.70 -9.03
N GLU A 203 -41.04 -49.26 -8.90
CA GLU A 203 -41.44 -48.28 -7.89
C GLU A 203 -41.31 -48.86 -6.46
N LEU A 204 -41.76 -50.11 -6.23
CA LEU A 204 -41.59 -50.76 -4.93
C LEU A 204 -40.11 -50.91 -4.57
N GLN A 205 -39.26 -51.29 -5.54
CA GLN A 205 -37.82 -51.39 -5.34
C GLN A 205 -37.17 -50.03 -5.13
N SER A 206 -37.61 -48.97 -5.82
CA SER A 206 -37.12 -47.60 -5.64
C SER A 206 -37.42 -47.14 -4.22
N LEU A 207 -38.68 -47.24 -3.79
CA LEU A 207 -39.10 -46.86 -2.43
C LEU A 207 -38.40 -47.69 -1.36
N GLN A 208 -38.18 -48.98 -1.60
CA GLN A 208 -37.39 -49.82 -0.70
C GLN A 208 -35.93 -49.37 -0.66
N THR A 209 -35.31 -49.09 -1.80
CA THR A 209 -33.90 -48.65 -1.91
C THR A 209 -33.69 -47.30 -1.25
N GLU A 210 -34.60 -46.36 -1.50
CA GLU A 210 -34.71 -45.05 -0.87
C GLU A 210 -35.24 -45.13 0.57
N ARG A 211 -35.46 -46.34 1.12
CA ARG A 211 -35.94 -46.56 2.50
C ARG A 211 -37.16 -45.71 2.88
N ARG A 212 -38.00 -45.39 1.89
CA ARG A 212 -39.30 -44.73 2.05
C ARG A 212 -40.33 -45.76 2.48
N LEU A 213 -40.12 -46.29 3.68
CA LEU A 213 -40.91 -47.39 4.25
C LEU A 213 -42.35 -46.98 4.55
N ARG A 214 -42.63 -45.72 4.91
CA ARG A 214 -44.00 -45.26 5.14
C ARG A 214 -44.76 -45.15 3.83
N THR A 215 -44.18 -44.52 2.82
CA THR A 215 -44.76 -44.42 1.48
C THR A 215 -44.97 -45.82 0.88
N LEU A 216 -43.96 -46.69 1.00
CA LEU A 216 -44.04 -48.10 0.57
C LEU A 216 -45.16 -48.86 1.31
N PHE A 217 -45.30 -48.63 2.61
CA PHE A 217 -46.36 -49.23 3.41
C PHE A 217 -47.75 -48.75 2.98
N ASP A 218 -47.92 -47.45 2.74
CA ASP A 218 -49.21 -46.88 2.34
C ASP A 218 -49.70 -47.46 1.00
N ILE A 219 -48.79 -47.67 0.03
CA ILE A 219 -49.16 -48.25 -1.27
C ILE A 219 -49.35 -49.78 -1.26
N THR A 220 -48.81 -50.49 -0.26
CA THR A 220 -48.88 -51.97 -0.20
C THR A 220 -49.78 -52.52 0.92
N SER A 221 -50.15 -51.72 1.91
CA SER A 221 -50.87 -52.17 3.12
C SER A 221 -52.22 -52.86 2.85
N TRP A 222 -52.85 -52.56 1.72
CA TRP A 222 -54.10 -53.19 1.29
C TRP A 222 -53.93 -54.67 0.89
N LEU A 223 -52.71 -55.13 0.60
CA LEU A 223 -52.44 -56.53 0.25
C LEU A 223 -52.78 -57.49 1.39
N ARG A 224 -52.81 -57.01 2.64
CA ARG A 224 -53.30 -57.76 3.81
C ARG A 224 -54.78 -58.13 3.74
N LEU A 225 -55.57 -57.41 2.93
CA LEU A 225 -57.00 -57.69 2.74
C LEU A 225 -57.21 -58.86 1.77
N ILE A 226 -56.16 -59.30 1.08
CA ILE A 226 -56.22 -60.43 0.16
C ILE A 226 -56.20 -61.73 0.96
N ASP A 227 -57.31 -62.45 0.87
CA ASP A 227 -57.54 -63.70 1.57
C ASP A 227 -57.53 -64.86 0.57
N VAL A 228 -56.37 -65.48 0.39
CA VAL A 228 -56.12 -66.48 -0.66
C VAL A 228 -56.95 -67.76 -0.45
N ASP A 229 -57.36 -68.04 0.79
CA ASP A 229 -57.97 -69.32 1.16
C ASP A 229 -59.51 -69.30 1.08
N ASN A 230 -60.13 -68.12 1.07
CA ASN A 230 -61.57 -68.00 1.27
C ASN A 230 -62.47 -68.05 0.01
N SER A 231 -61.95 -67.89 -1.21
CA SER A 231 -62.80 -68.02 -2.42
C SER A 231 -62.02 -68.33 -3.71
N ALA A 232 -62.69 -68.89 -4.72
CA ALA A 232 -62.09 -69.07 -6.05
C ALA A 232 -61.74 -67.74 -6.73
N ASN A 233 -62.49 -66.69 -6.45
CA ASN A 233 -62.25 -65.34 -6.99
C ASN A 233 -61.04 -64.69 -6.30
N ALA A 234 -60.79 -65.02 -5.03
CA ALA A 234 -59.55 -64.67 -4.36
C ALA A 234 -58.32 -65.36 -4.98
N LYS A 235 -58.46 -66.62 -5.45
CA LYS A 235 -57.41 -67.28 -6.24
C LYS A 235 -57.13 -66.57 -7.55
N ALA A 236 -58.16 -66.14 -8.27
CA ALA A 236 -57.99 -65.35 -9.50
C ALA A 236 -57.27 -64.02 -9.23
N ALA A 237 -57.67 -63.30 -8.17
CA ALA A 237 -56.99 -62.08 -7.73
C ALA A 237 -55.52 -62.34 -7.34
N ALA A 238 -55.25 -63.45 -6.63
CA ALA A 238 -53.89 -63.87 -6.28
C ALA A 238 -53.05 -64.22 -7.51
N THR A 239 -53.60 -64.89 -8.53
CA THR A 239 -52.91 -65.17 -9.80
C THR A 239 -52.55 -63.87 -10.54
N ILE A 240 -53.45 -62.89 -10.56
CA ILE A 240 -53.16 -61.56 -11.13
C ILE A 240 -52.02 -60.88 -10.36
N LEU A 241 -52.02 -60.96 -9.02
CA LEU A 241 -50.93 -60.46 -8.19
C LEU A 241 -49.61 -61.19 -8.45
N GLU A 242 -49.59 -62.51 -8.56
CA GLU A 242 -48.38 -63.29 -8.86
C GLU A 242 -47.79 -62.93 -10.23
N ASN A 243 -48.64 -62.70 -11.23
CA ASN A 243 -48.20 -62.35 -12.57
C ASN A 243 -47.64 -60.92 -12.66
N HIS A 244 -48.30 -59.96 -11.99
CA HIS A 244 -48.04 -58.52 -12.16
C HIS A 244 -47.40 -57.81 -10.96
N LEU A 245 -47.36 -58.43 -9.80
CA LEU A 245 -46.66 -57.94 -8.63
C LEU A 245 -46.01 -59.11 -7.87
N PRO A 246 -45.06 -59.87 -8.47
CA PRO A 246 -44.51 -61.10 -7.89
C PRO A 246 -44.05 -60.95 -6.43
N SER A 247 -43.62 -59.76 -6.03
CA SER A 247 -43.15 -59.49 -4.68
C SER A 247 -44.27 -59.18 -3.67
N TRP A 248 -45.55 -59.35 -4.02
CA TRP A 248 -46.69 -59.01 -3.16
C TRP A 248 -46.72 -59.78 -1.83
N GLN A 249 -46.31 -61.04 -1.82
CA GLN A 249 -46.39 -61.91 -0.63
C GLN A 249 -45.57 -61.40 0.55
N ARG A 250 -44.38 -60.81 0.31
CA ARG A 250 -43.57 -60.21 1.39
C ARG A 250 -44.22 -58.99 2.04
N PHE A 251 -45.16 -58.34 1.35
CA PHE A 251 -45.91 -57.21 1.87
C PHE A 251 -47.24 -57.61 2.51
N GLN A 252 -47.77 -58.78 2.16
CA GLN A 252 -49.03 -59.29 2.69
C GLN A 252 -48.98 -59.46 4.21
N SER A 253 -47.89 -59.99 4.77
CA SER A 253 -47.74 -60.12 6.23
C SER A 253 -47.08 -58.91 6.90
N TRP A 254 -46.47 -58.01 6.11
CA TRP A 254 -45.66 -56.91 6.62
C TRP A 254 -46.46 -55.92 7.46
N SER A 255 -46.12 -55.81 8.74
CA SER A 255 -46.68 -54.91 9.75
C SER A 255 -45.64 -54.14 10.57
N PRO A 256 -45.10 -53.04 9.98
CA PRO A 256 -44.16 -52.17 10.67
C PRO A 256 -44.82 -51.34 11.78
N ASP A 257 -44.01 -50.75 12.65
CA ASP A 257 -44.45 -49.64 13.49
C ASP A 257 -44.69 -48.40 12.62
N LYS A 258 -45.97 -48.08 12.39
CA LYS A 258 -46.40 -46.97 11.54
C LYS A 258 -45.88 -45.61 12.01
N THR A 259 -45.75 -45.43 13.34
CA THR A 259 -45.31 -44.16 13.91
C THR A 259 -43.82 -43.95 13.69
N ARG A 260 -43.04 -45.03 13.83
CA ARG A 260 -41.60 -45.05 13.59
C ARG A 260 -41.25 -44.75 12.14
N ILE A 261 -41.80 -45.51 11.19
CA ILE A 261 -41.48 -45.34 9.77
C ILE A 261 -41.93 -43.97 9.23
N GLN A 262 -42.98 -43.39 9.81
CA GLN A 262 -43.42 -42.04 9.50
C GLN A 262 -42.39 -41.01 9.98
N ARG A 263 -41.96 -41.08 11.24
CA ARG A 263 -40.92 -40.18 11.77
C ARG A 263 -39.62 -40.26 10.98
N TRP A 264 -39.23 -41.46 10.55
CA TRP A 264 -38.03 -41.65 9.74
C TRP A 264 -38.15 -40.97 8.38
N GLU A 265 -39.30 -41.08 7.71
CA GLU A 265 -39.53 -40.37 6.44
C GLU A 265 -39.58 -38.85 6.62
N GLU A 266 -40.28 -38.35 7.64
CA GLU A 266 -40.28 -36.92 7.99
C GLU A 266 -38.87 -36.40 8.31
N ALA A 267 -38.01 -37.26 8.87
CA ALA A 267 -36.61 -36.94 9.13
C ALA A 267 -35.74 -36.87 7.85
N PHE A 268 -36.14 -37.50 6.74
CA PHE A 268 -35.53 -37.28 5.43
C PHE A 268 -35.85 -35.86 4.93
N ASP A 269 -37.10 -35.41 5.09
CA ASP A 269 -37.55 -34.10 4.61
C ASP A 269 -36.94 -32.94 5.42
N THR A 270 -36.73 -33.13 6.73
CA THR A 270 -36.09 -32.14 7.62
C THR A 270 -34.56 -32.11 7.57
N GLN A 271 -33.94 -32.87 6.66
CA GLN A 271 -32.47 -33.03 6.52
C GLN A 271 -31.74 -33.59 7.76
N THR A 272 -32.46 -34.06 8.77
CA THR A 272 -31.86 -34.78 9.91
C THR A 272 -31.20 -36.08 9.43
N LEU A 273 -31.85 -36.78 8.51
CA LEU A 273 -31.34 -37.98 7.83
C LEU A 273 -30.92 -37.63 6.39
N THR A 274 -29.69 -37.17 6.22
CA THR A 274 -29.11 -36.94 4.88
C THR A 274 -28.98 -38.26 4.10
N PRO A 275 -28.86 -38.23 2.75
CA PRO A 275 -28.69 -39.45 1.95
C PRO A 275 -27.51 -40.33 2.39
N ILE A 276 -26.42 -39.72 2.89
CA ILE A 276 -25.26 -40.43 3.42
C ILE A 276 -25.61 -41.16 4.73
N ARG A 277 -26.32 -40.50 5.66
CA ARG A 277 -26.77 -41.12 6.91
C ARG A 277 -27.77 -42.23 6.63
N GLN A 278 -28.68 -41.99 5.70
CA GLN A 278 -29.67 -42.96 5.25
C GLN A 278 -29.02 -44.22 4.68
N GLN A 279 -27.98 -44.06 3.85
CA GLN A 279 -27.22 -45.19 3.33
C GLN A 279 -26.55 -45.99 4.45
N LYS A 280 -25.89 -45.32 5.41
CA LYS A 280 -25.24 -45.97 6.56
C LYS A 280 -26.25 -46.70 7.44
N LEU A 281 -27.44 -46.13 7.64
CA LEU A 281 -28.52 -46.71 8.45
C LEU A 281 -29.38 -47.73 7.69
N GLY A 282 -29.10 -48.00 6.41
CA GLY A 282 -29.96 -48.81 5.55
C GLY A 282 -30.32 -50.17 6.14
N HIS A 283 -29.35 -50.86 6.75
CA HIS A 283 -29.57 -52.14 7.40
C HIS A 283 -30.41 -52.07 8.68
N ILE A 284 -30.38 -50.94 9.39
CA ILE A 284 -31.21 -50.69 10.57
C ILE A 284 -32.66 -50.43 10.12
N PHE A 285 -32.86 -49.64 9.06
CA PHE A 285 -34.19 -49.41 8.50
C PHE A 285 -34.82 -50.69 7.96
N ASP A 286 -34.02 -51.57 7.35
CA ASP A 286 -34.49 -52.86 6.84
C ASP A 286 -35.15 -53.71 7.93
N LEU A 287 -34.80 -53.53 9.22
CA LEU A 287 -35.42 -54.26 10.33
C LEU A 287 -36.93 -53.98 10.49
N GLU A 288 -37.40 -52.78 10.14
CA GLU A 288 -38.84 -52.45 10.05
C GLU A 288 -39.39 -52.69 8.64
N GLY A 289 -38.56 -53.08 7.68
CA GLY A 289 -38.98 -53.42 6.34
C GLY A 289 -39.73 -54.75 6.24
N PRO A 290 -40.28 -55.08 5.05
CA PRO A 290 -40.91 -56.35 4.78
C PRO A 290 -39.91 -57.50 4.92
N ASP A 291 -40.39 -58.68 5.32
CA ASP A 291 -39.54 -59.85 5.49
C ASP A 291 -38.99 -60.35 4.15
N THR A 292 -37.71 -60.11 3.91
CA THR A 292 -36.99 -60.55 2.70
C THR A 292 -36.50 -61.99 2.78
N THR A 293 -36.67 -62.66 3.92
CA THR A 293 -36.15 -64.01 4.17
C THR A 293 -37.09 -65.12 3.70
N GLY A 294 -38.30 -64.77 3.27
CA GLY A 294 -39.34 -65.70 2.84
C GLY A 294 -40.09 -66.39 3.98
N LYS A 295 -39.81 -66.05 5.25
CA LYS A 295 -40.52 -66.61 6.41
C LYS A 295 -41.89 -65.97 6.66
N GLN A 296 -42.24 -64.94 5.88
CA GLN A 296 -43.48 -64.18 5.99
C GLN A 296 -43.71 -63.58 7.38
N CYS A 297 -42.64 -63.25 8.11
CA CYS A 297 -42.77 -62.56 9.39
C CYS A 297 -43.34 -61.15 9.19
N THR A 298 -43.95 -60.58 10.23
CA THR A 298 -44.55 -59.24 10.11
C THR A 298 -43.52 -58.15 9.88
N THR A 299 -42.27 -58.32 10.30
CA THR A 299 -41.16 -57.40 10.01
C THR A 299 -39.88 -58.20 9.99
N LEU A 300 -38.85 -57.71 9.29
CA LEU A 300 -37.56 -58.38 9.23
C LEU A 300 -36.94 -58.60 10.62
N LYS A 301 -37.14 -57.69 11.58
CA LYS A 301 -36.62 -57.84 12.96
C LYS A 301 -37.10 -59.10 13.68
N LEU A 302 -38.25 -59.65 13.30
CA LEU A 302 -38.82 -60.88 13.89
C LEU A 302 -38.35 -62.15 13.17
N SER A 303 -37.66 -62.03 12.04
CA SER A 303 -37.16 -63.16 11.24
C SER A 303 -35.88 -63.74 11.83
N GLU A 304 -35.88 -64.22 13.07
CA GLU A 304 -34.70 -64.82 13.70
C GLU A 304 -34.26 -66.11 12.97
N PRO A 305 -32.94 -66.38 12.78
CA PRO A 305 -31.78 -65.55 13.12
C PRO A 305 -31.36 -64.59 11.99
N ALA A 306 -32.10 -64.52 10.90
CA ALA A 306 -31.72 -63.78 9.70
C ALA A 306 -31.65 -62.26 9.92
N CYS A 307 -32.46 -61.71 10.83
CA CYS A 307 -32.38 -60.31 11.25
C CYS A 307 -30.98 -59.88 11.74
N PHE A 308 -30.25 -60.77 12.43
CA PHE A 308 -28.90 -60.50 12.93
C PHE A 308 -27.82 -60.49 11.83
N ARG A 309 -28.14 -60.88 10.60
CA ARG A 309 -27.24 -60.70 9.45
C ARG A 309 -27.18 -59.25 8.99
N HIS A 310 -28.21 -58.47 9.28
CA HIS A 310 -28.29 -57.05 8.91
C HIS A 310 -27.61 -56.14 9.95
N VAL A 311 -27.56 -56.55 11.22
CA VAL A 311 -26.96 -55.76 12.30
C VAL A 311 -26.06 -56.61 13.17
N ARG A 312 -24.80 -56.18 13.32
CA ARG A 312 -23.81 -56.84 14.18
C ARG A 312 -24.09 -56.52 15.65
N VAL A 313 -24.69 -57.45 16.36
CA VAL A 313 -24.91 -57.35 17.81
C VAL A 313 -24.06 -58.37 18.56
N ALA A 314 -23.52 -58.00 19.73
CA ALA A 314 -22.66 -58.88 20.52
C ALA A 314 -23.42 -60.11 21.04
N HIS A 315 -24.72 -59.93 21.33
CA HIS A 315 -25.64 -60.99 21.73
C HIS A 315 -26.89 -60.93 20.86
N ALA A 316 -27.14 -61.98 20.08
CA ALA A 316 -28.26 -62.11 19.15
C ALA A 316 -29.60 -62.25 19.89
N THR A 317 -30.14 -61.13 20.38
CA THR A 317 -31.41 -61.04 21.09
C THR A 317 -32.32 -60.01 20.42
N SER A 318 -33.60 -60.35 20.24
CA SER A 318 -34.61 -59.44 19.68
C SER A 318 -34.88 -58.22 20.56
N GLU A 319 -34.64 -58.34 21.87
CA GLU A 319 -34.70 -57.22 22.81
C GLU A 319 -33.66 -56.13 22.50
N LEU A 320 -32.42 -56.53 22.17
CA LEU A 320 -31.36 -55.59 21.83
C LEU A 320 -31.65 -54.88 20.51
N LEU A 321 -32.20 -55.57 19.51
CA LEU A 321 -32.66 -54.94 18.26
C LEU A 321 -33.78 -53.93 18.52
N SER A 322 -34.73 -54.26 19.40
CA SER A 322 -35.82 -53.35 19.76
C SER A 322 -35.29 -52.10 20.48
N ARG A 323 -34.34 -52.26 21.40
CA ARG A 323 -33.66 -51.14 22.07
C ARG A 323 -32.88 -50.27 21.08
N LEU A 324 -32.21 -50.90 20.11
CA LEU A 324 -31.45 -50.21 19.07
C LEU A 324 -32.37 -49.34 18.18
N LEU A 325 -33.53 -49.88 17.78
CA LEU A 325 -34.52 -49.13 17.01
C LEU A 325 -35.12 -47.97 17.80
N ASN A 326 -35.45 -48.20 19.09
CA ASN A 326 -35.92 -47.12 19.98
C ASN A 326 -34.85 -46.04 20.17
N LEU A 327 -33.58 -46.44 20.24
CA LEU A 327 -32.46 -45.51 20.36
C LEU A 327 -32.28 -44.67 19.09
N LEU A 328 -32.46 -45.26 17.90
CA LEU A 328 -32.47 -44.51 16.64
C LEU A 328 -33.62 -43.50 16.61
N ASP A 329 -34.81 -43.88 17.08
CA ASP A 329 -35.95 -42.95 17.18
C ASP A 329 -35.62 -41.76 18.08
N LEU A 330 -34.98 -42.02 19.23
CA LEU A 330 -34.51 -40.97 20.13
C LEU A 330 -33.44 -40.10 19.47
N ALA A 331 -32.50 -40.69 18.73
CA ALA A 331 -31.43 -39.97 18.06
C ALA A 331 -31.98 -39.03 16.97
N ILE A 332 -32.93 -39.52 16.16
CA ILE A 332 -33.62 -38.71 15.15
C ILE A 332 -34.39 -37.55 15.79
N ALA A 333 -35.07 -37.80 16.92
CA ALA A 333 -35.80 -36.76 17.64
C ALA A 333 -34.87 -35.71 18.28
N ALA A 334 -33.68 -36.11 18.71
CA ALA A 334 -32.71 -35.20 19.31
C ALA A 334 -32.04 -34.29 18.27
N GLY A 335 -31.61 -34.85 17.12
CA GLY A 335 -31.02 -34.05 16.05
C GLY A 335 -29.94 -34.77 15.23
N PRO A 336 -29.31 -34.05 14.27
CA PRO A 336 -28.36 -34.62 13.33
C PRO A 336 -27.09 -35.19 13.99
N HIS A 337 -26.57 -34.58 15.06
CA HIS A 337 -25.38 -35.06 15.75
C HIS A 337 -25.68 -36.29 16.60
N ALA A 338 -26.88 -36.39 17.18
CA ALA A 338 -27.32 -37.61 17.85
C ALA A 338 -27.40 -38.80 16.88
N VAL A 339 -27.87 -38.57 15.65
CA VAL A 339 -27.85 -39.60 14.59
C VAL A 339 -26.42 -39.99 14.21
N ASP A 340 -25.52 -39.02 14.03
CA ASP A 340 -24.12 -39.32 13.72
C ASP A 340 -23.44 -40.09 14.86
N LEU A 341 -23.72 -39.74 16.11
CA LEU A 341 -23.25 -40.47 17.29
C LEU A 341 -23.77 -41.92 17.28
N PHE A 342 -25.06 -42.11 16.99
CA PHE A 342 -25.64 -43.44 16.83
C PHE A 342 -24.93 -44.23 15.73
N VAL A 343 -24.68 -43.63 14.57
CA VAL A 343 -23.97 -44.30 13.47
C VAL A 343 -22.57 -44.70 13.88
N THR A 344 -21.81 -43.79 14.51
CA THR A 344 -20.43 -44.04 14.93
C THR A 344 -20.32 -45.19 15.93
N PHE A 345 -21.25 -45.27 16.89
CA PHE A 345 -21.18 -46.25 17.97
C PHE A 345 -21.95 -47.55 17.69
N CYS A 346 -23.07 -47.48 16.94
CA CYS A 346 -23.99 -48.61 16.77
C CYS A 346 -24.01 -49.23 15.37
N VAL A 347 -23.38 -48.62 14.37
CA VAL A 347 -23.33 -49.15 12.99
C VAL A 347 -21.90 -49.52 12.57
N GLY A 348 -20.89 -49.12 13.35
CA GLY A 348 -19.48 -49.33 13.06
C GLY A 348 -19.02 -50.80 13.03
N GLU A 349 -17.70 -51.00 12.95
CA GLU A 349 -17.10 -52.33 12.77
C GLU A 349 -17.32 -53.29 13.95
N PHE A 350 -17.53 -52.74 15.15
CA PHE A 350 -17.68 -53.48 16.39
C PHE A 350 -19.13 -53.89 16.65
N ALA A 351 -19.30 -55.06 17.28
CA ALA A 351 -20.60 -55.56 17.64
C ALA A 351 -21.22 -54.71 18.76
N VAL A 352 -22.48 -54.29 18.57
CA VAL A 352 -23.18 -53.45 19.55
C VAL A 352 -23.49 -54.25 20.81
N ASP A 353 -23.09 -53.71 21.97
CA ASP A 353 -23.40 -54.26 23.28
C ASP A 353 -24.33 -53.33 24.09
N ASN A 354 -24.78 -53.80 25.26
CA ASN A 354 -25.68 -53.03 26.13
C ASN A 354 -25.03 -51.76 26.69
N ALA A 355 -23.71 -51.75 26.90
CA ALA A 355 -22.99 -50.59 27.40
C ALA A 355 -22.97 -49.46 26.36
N THR A 356 -22.73 -49.81 25.10
CA THR A 356 -22.73 -48.87 23.97
C THR A 356 -24.11 -48.26 23.75
N VAL A 357 -25.17 -49.08 23.77
CA VAL A 357 -26.56 -48.58 23.68
C VAL A 357 -26.87 -47.62 24.83
N LEU A 358 -26.44 -47.94 26.06
CA LEU A 358 -26.65 -47.07 27.22
C LEU A 358 -25.91 -45.73 27.08
N ILE A 359 -24.66 -45.74 26.61
CA ILE A 359 -23.85 -44.53 26.37
C ILE A 359 -24.54 -43.60 25.38
N VAL A 360 -24.92 -44.13 24.21
CA VAL A 360 -25.59 -43.33 23.17
C VAL A 360 -26.95 -42.86 23.67
N GLN A 361 -27.70 -43.70 24.39
CA GLN A 361 -29.00 -43.30 24.96
C GLN A 361 -28.88 -42.13 25.93
N GLN A 362 -27.91 -42.18 26.86
CA GLN A 362 -27.67 -41.11 27.82
C GLN A 362 -27.21 -39.83 27.13
N ALA A 363 -26.36 -39.93 26.09
CA ALA A 363 -25.95 -38.80 25.29
C ALA A 363 -27.13 -38.12 24.59
N THR A 364 -27.96 -38.91 23.91
CA THR A 364 -29.14 -38.43 23.18
C THR A 364 -30.16 -37.77 24.09
N LEU A 365 -30.37 -38.29 25.31
CA LEU A 365 -31.24 -37.66 26.31
C LEU A 365 -30.70 -36.31 26.81
N GLY A 366 -29.39 -36.07 26.71
CA GLY A 366 -28.76 -34.78 27.00
C GLY A 366 -28.88 -33.75 25.86
N GLY A 367 -29.50 -34.10 24.73
CA GLY A 367 -29.73 -33.23 23.58
C GLY A 367 -28.61 -33.24 22.54
N ASP A 368 -28.88 -32.68 21.36
CA ASP A 368 -27.99 -32.72 20.19
C ASP A 368 -26.62 -32.08 20.44
N ASP A 369 -26.56 -31.00 21.22
CA ASP A 369 -25.31 -30.33 21.59
C ASP A 369 -24.35 -31.27 22.36
N LEU A 370 -24.88 -32.11 23.26
CA LEU A 370 -24.07 -33.07 23.98
C LEU A 370 -23.56 -34.15 23.03
N CYS A 371 -24.41 -34.62 22.12
CA CYS A 371 -24.01 -35.56 21.07
C CYS A 371 -22.91 -34.98 20.17
N ALA A 372 -23.03 -33.71 19.78
CA ALA A 372 -22.00 -33.00 19.02
C ALA A 372 -20.67 -32.94 19.81
N ALA A 373 -20.73 -32.56 21.09
CA ALA A 373 -19.56 -32.51 21.94
C ALA A 373 -18.89 -33.89 22.13
N LEU A 374 -19.68 -34.96 22.23
CA LEU A 374 -19.16 -36.33 22.32
C LEU A 374 -18.57 -36.83 20.99
N LEU A 375 -19.13 -36.44 19.85
CA LEU A 375 -18.52 -36.71 18.53
C LEU A 375 -17.17 -35.99 18.38
N PHE A 376 -17.09 -34.72 18.79
CA PHE A 376 -15.83 -33.98 18.80
C PHE A 376 -14.83 -34.60 19.80
N THR A 377 -15.32 -35.11 20.93
CA THR A 377 -14.50 -35.87 21.88
C THR A 377 -13.94 -37.13 21.22
N GLN A 378 -14.77 -37.86 20.47
CA GLN A 378 -14.35 -39.05 19.72
C GLN A 378 -13.26 -38.69 18.69
N LYS A 379 -13.41 -37.58 17.94
CA LYS A 379 -12.38 -37.05 17.04
C LYS A 379 -11.07 -36.76 17.81
N GLY A 380 -11.18 -36.16 18.99
CA GLY A 380 -10.03 -35.90 19.87
C GLY A 380 -9.31 -37.15 20.37
N LEU A 381 -10.06 -38.23 20.61
CA LEU A 381 -9.56 -39.51 21.10
C LEU A 381 -9.01 -40.42 20.00
N ASP A 382 -9.33 -40.15 18.73
CA ASP A 382 -8.89 -40.97 17.60
C ASP A 382 -7.38 -40.81 17.37
N THR A 383 -6.62 -41.88 17.62
CA THR A 383 -5.17 -41.89 17.47
C THR A 383 -4.69 -41.94 16.03
N SER A 384 -5.58 -42.18 15.06
CA SER A 384 -5.25 -42.17 13.63
C SER A 384 -5.14 -40.76 13.05
N LEU A 385 -5.74 -39.77 13.73
CA LEU A 385 -5.71 -38.37 13.33
C LEU A 385 -4.44 -37.66 13.80
N GLU A 386 -4.06 -36.61 13.06
CA GLU A 386 -2.94 -35.76 13.44
C GLU A 386 -3.19 -35.04 14.77
N ALA A 387 -2.12 -34.69 15.49
CA ALA A 387 -2.23 -34.05 16.80
C ALA A 387 -3.06 -32.75 16.76
N ILE A 388 -2.95 -31.97 15.67
CA ILE A 388 -3.67 -30.71 15.48
C ILE A 388 -5.19 -30.96 15.38
N ASP A 389 -5.62 -31.92 14.55
CA ASP A 389 -7.02 -32.32 14.42
C ASP A 389 -7.61 -32.83 15.74
N ARG A 390 -6.81 -33.58 16.49
CA ARG A 390 -7.19 -34.08 17.82
C ARG A 390 -7.34 -32.91 18.81
N ALA A 391 -6.42 -31.94 18.79
CA ALA A 391 -6.48 -30.76 19.65
C ALA A 391 -7.69 -29.87 19.33
N GLU A 392 -8.02 -29.70 18.06
CA GLU A 392 -9.21 -28.96 17.61
C GLU A 392 -10.51 -29.67 18.01
N GLY A 393 -10.56 -31.00 17.88
CA GLY A 393 -11.69 -31.80 18.37
C GLY A 393 -11.90 -31.65 19.88
N LEU A 394 -10.81 -31.76 20.66
CA LEU A 394 -10.88 -31.60 22.11
C LEU A 394 -11.21 -30.17 22.54
N SER A 395 -10.69 -29.14 21.87
CA SER A 395 -10.96 -27.74 22.22
C SER A 395 -12.43 -27.36 22.02
N ARG A 396 -13.09 -27.93 21.00
CA ARG A 396 -14.53 -27.77 20.79
C ARG A 396 -15.37 -28.60 21.76
N ALA A 397 -14.92 -29.81 22.09
CA ALA A 397 -15.69 -30.75 22.92
C ALA A 397 -15.68 -30.40 24.41
N LEU A 398 -14.51 -30.08 24.96
CA LEU A 398 -14.31 -29.96 26.40
C LEU A 398 -15.22 -28.92 27.07
N PRO A 399 -15.48 -27.73 26.51
CA PRO A 399 -16.38 -26.76 27.12
C PRO A 399 -17.77 -27.32 27.40
N ASP A 400 -18.34 -28.04 26.43
CA ASP A 400 -19.70 -28.56 26.56
C ASP A 400 -19.77 -29.85 27.39
N VAL A 401 -18.78 -30.73 27.25
CA VAL A 401 -18.70 -31.98 28.04
C VAL A 401 -18.46 -31.66 29.53
N LEU A 402 -17.58 -30.71 29.84
CA LEU A 402 -17.22 -30.40 31.23
C LEU A 402 -18.25 -29.51 31.92
N ARG A 403 -18.91 -28.57 31.21
CA ARG A 403 -19.96 -27.72 31.78
C ARG A 403 -21.20 -28.51 32.21
N ARG A 404 -21.46 -29.66 31.58
CA ARG A 404 -22.63 -30.52 31.87
C ARG A 404 -22.35 -31.58 32.94
N ILE A 405 -21.26 -31.43 33.71
CA ILE A 405 -20.97 -32.29 34.86
C ILE A 405 -21.92 -31.95 36.02
N PRO A 406 -22.59 -32.95 36.65
CA PRO A 406 -22.33 -34.37 36.52
C PRO A 406 -22.92 -34.99 35.25
N LEU A 407 -22.04 -35.55 34.41
CA LEU A 407 -22.43 -36.45 33.35
C LEU A 407 -23.05 -37.71 33.99
N PRO A 408 -24.02 -38.37 33.34
CA PRO A 408 -24.47 -39.70 33.74
C PRO A 408 -23.28 -40.62 34.01
N GLU A 409 -23.34 -41.40 35.09
CA GLU A 409 -22.20 -42.18 35.62
C GLU A 409 -21.50 -43.02 34.54
N ALA A 410 -22.27 -43.63 33.64
CA ALA A 410 -21.75 -44.41 32.50
C ALA A 410 -20.90 -43.58 31.52
N LEU A 411 -21.29 -42.34 31.23
CA LEU A 411 -20.54 -41.42 30.37
C LEU A 411 -19.30 -40.89 31.08
N SER A 412 -19.44 -40.54 32.37
CA SER A 412 -18.33 -40.09 33.20
C SER A 412 -17.24 -41.16 33.29
N SER A 413 -17.58 -42.42 33.58
CA SER A 413 -16.59 -43.51 33.65
C SER A 413 -15.88 -43.79 32.32
N PHE A 414 -16.60 -43.65 31.19
CA PHE A 414 -16.05 -43.97 29.88
C PHE A 414 -15.12 -42.88 29.34
N TYR A 415 -15.52 -41.61 29.46
CA TYR A 415 -14.76 -40.49 28.89
C TYR A 415 -13.72 -39.91 29.85
N SER A 416 -13.95 -39.88 31.17
CA SER A 416 -12.99 -39.27 32.11
C SER A 416 -11.60 -39.88 32.02
N LYS A 417 -11.50 -41.22 32.08
CA LYS A 417 -10.24 -41.97 32.00
C LYS A 417 -9.56 -41.83 30.64
N LYS A 418 -10.34 -41.77 29.55
CA LYS A 418 -9.80 -41.60 28.19
C LYS A 418 -9.29 -40.18 27.98
N LEU A 419 -10.03 -39.17 28.42
CA LEU A 419 -9.67 -37.76 28.34
C LEU A 419 -8.46 -37.44 29.21
N SER A 420 -8.38 -37.98 30.44
CA SER A 420 -7.24 -37.73 31.34
C SER A 420 -5.92 -38.26 30.77
N VAL A 421 -5.96 -39.28 29.92
CA VAL A 421 -4.78 -39.80 29.20
C VAL A 421 -4.55 -39.06 27.88
N ALA A 422 -5.61 -38.81 27.11
CA ALA A 422 -5.50 -38.24 25.78
C ALA A 422 -5.17 -36.75 25.77
N VAL A 423 -5.71 -35.95 26.69
CA VAL A 423 -5.47 -34.49 26.74
C VAL A 423 -3.98 -34.18 26.94
N PRO A 424 -3.28 -34.76 27.94
CA PRO A 424 -1.83 -34.54 28.08
C PRO A 424 -1.03 -35.05 26.88
N ASP A 425 -1.40 -36.19 26.29
CA ASP A 425 -0.73 -36.73 25.09
C ASP A 425 -0.86 -35.77 23.90
N VAL A 426 -2.07 -35.27 23.63
CA VAL A 426 -2.34 -34.35 22.52
C VAL A 426 -1.62 -33.02 22.73
N ILE A 427 -1.67 -32.43 23.93
CA ILE A 427 -0.96 -31.18 24.24
C ILE A 427 0.53 -31.34 23.98
N ARG A 428 1.17 -32.39 24.52
CA ARG A 428 2.61 -32.61 24.34
C ARG A 428 3.00 -32.83 22.87
N ARG A 429 2.20 -33.59 22.12
CA ARG A 429 2.44 -33.78 20.68
C ARG A 429 2.28 -32.48 19.90
N CYS A 430 1.23 -31.70 20.17
CA CYS A 430 1.04 -30.39 19.56
C CYS A 430 2.18 -29.42 19.93
N GLN A 431 2.65 -29.42 21.17
CA GLN A 431 3.80 -28.64 21.62
C GLN A 431 5.08 -29.03 20.88
N ALA A 432 5.34 -30.33 20.73
CA ALA A 432 6.50 -30.82 19.99
C ALA A 432 6.45 -30.42 18.51
N VAL A 433 5.28 -30.58 17.87
CA VAL A 433 5.05 -30.16 16.48
C VAL A 433 5.19 -28.64 16.34
N PHE A 434 4.61 -27.88 17.26
CA PHE A 434 4.67 -26.42 17.28
C PHE A 434 6.11 -25.91 17.42
N CYS A 435 6.87 -26.44 18.39
CA CYS A 435 8.27 -26.06 18.56
C CYS A 435 9.09 -26.41 17.32
N LYS A 436 8.89 -27.59 16.74
CA LYS A 436 9.56 -27.97 15.48
C LYS A 436 9.23 -27.02 14.34
N GLN A 437 7.96 -26.69 14.15
CA GLN A 437 7.51 -25.73 13.13
C GLN A 437 8.06 -24.32 13.39
N MET A 438 8.27 -23.93 14.65
CA MET A 438 8.88 -22.65 15.02
C MET A 438 10.37 -22.62 14.72
N ASP A 439 11.08 -23.72 14.99
CA ASP A 439 12.50 -23.89 14.66
C ASP A 439 12.72 -23.90 13.13
N GLU A 440 11.79 -24.49 12.37
CA GLU A 440 11.79 -24.56 10.90
C GLU A 440 11.21 -23.32 10.20
N ASP A 441 10.70 -22.33 10.96
CA ASP A 441 10.00 -21.14 10.44
C ASP A 441 8.86 -21.50 9.45
N SER A 442 8.03 -22.48 9.81
CA SER A 442 6.91 -22.96 8.97
C SER A 442 5.68 -22.05 9.08
N GLU A 443 4.95 -21.85 7.97
CA GLU A 443 3.68 -21.11 7.98
C GLU A 443 2.59 -21.81 8.80
N ALA A 444 2.71 -23.14 8.97
CA ALA A 444 1.77 -23.94 9.75
C ALA A 444 1.87 -23.71 11.27
N MET A 445 2.90 -22.99 11.75
CA MET A 445 3.10 -22.75 13.19
C MET A 445 1.92 -22.02 13.83
N GLU A 446 1.29 -21.08 13.11
CA GLU A 446 0.13 -20.33 13.64
C GLU A 446 -1.08 -21.26 13.83
N ILE A 447 -1.38 -22.13 12.86
CA ILE A 447 -2.49 -23.08 12.95
C ILE A 447 -2.31 -24.02 14.15
N THR A 448 -1.12 -24.57 14.32
CA THR A 448 -0.79 -25.45 15.45
C THR A 448 -0.85 -24.70 16.78
N GLY A 449 -0.26 -23.50 16.85
CA GLY A 449 -0.22 -22.68 18.05
C GLY A 449 -1.61 -22.22 18.49
N MET A 450 -2.46 -21.83 17.54
CA MET A 450 -3.85 -21.44 17.81
C MET A 450 -4.72 -22.63 18.22
N SER A 451 -4.49 -23.82 17.66
CA SER A 451 -5.19 -25.05 18.08
C SER A 451 -4.82 -25.45 19.50
N LEU A 452 -3.53 -25.34 19.84
CA LEU A 452 -3.01 -25.60 21.18
C LEU A 452 -3.53 -24.57 22.20
N HIS A 453 -3.56 -23.29 21.81
CA HIS A 453 -4.15 -22.21 22.61
C HIS A 453 -5.65 -22.43 22.87
N GLY A 454 -6.40 -22.83 21.83
CA GLY A 454 -7.82 -23.16 21.95
C GLY A 454 -8.07 -24.33 22.91
N LEU A 455 -7.27 -25.39 22.82
CA LEU A 455 -7.35 -26.52 23.74
C LEU A 455 -7.03 -26.10 25.18
N GLY A 456 -5.96 -25.33 25.37
CA GLY A 456 -5.60 -24.80 26.67
C GLY A 456 -6.67 -23.90 27.28
N THR A 457 -7.28 -23.03 26.47
CA THR A 457 -8.38 -22.14 26.90
C THR A 457 -9.61 -22.95 27.29
N ALA A 458 -9.94 -23.98 26.53
CA ALA A 458 -11.04 -24.90 26.86
C ALA A 458 -10.81 -25.60 28.22
N LEU A 459 -9.57 -25.93 28.57
CA LEU A 459 -9.23 -26.45 29.91
C LEU A 459 -9.36 -25.37 30.99
N ALA A 460 -8.82 -24.17 30.77
CA ALA A 460 -8.88 -23.05 31.71
C ALA A 460 -10.32 -22.66 32.07
N MET A 461 -11.22 -22.54 31.07
CA MET A 461 -12.61 -22.12 31.29
C MET A 461 -13.38 -23.07 32.21
N ASN A 462 -12.98 -24.34 32.26
CA ASN A 462 -13.63 -25.37 33.07
C ASN A 462 -12.90 -25.69 34.37
N ALA A 463 -11.82 -24.97 34.70
CA ALA A 463 -11.01 -25.27 35.86
C ALA A 463 -11.79 -25.16 37.19
N ALA A 464 -12.73 -24.21 37.27
CA ALA A 464 -13.59 -24.05 38.44
C ALA A 464 -14.69 -25.14 38.56
N ALA A 465 -15.16 -25.67 37.44
CA ALA A 465 -16.23 -26.69 37.42
C ALA A 465 -15.69 -28.12 37.59
N THR A 466 -14.40 -28.33 37.36
CA THR A 466 -13.82 -29.67 37.19
C THR A 466 -12.59 -29.92 38.05
N SER A 467 -12.65 -29.51 39.32
CA SER A 467 -11.57 -29.79 40.29
C SER A 467 -11.19 -31.28 40.32
N SER A 468 -12.15 -32.20 40.17
CA SER A 468 -11.88 -33.65 40.11
C SER A 468 -11.19 -34.14 38.84
N PHE A 469 -11.43 -33.51 37.67
CA PHE A 469 -10.77 -33.86 36.42
C PHE A 469 -9.37 -33.25 36.35
N LEU A 470 -9.22 -32.00 36.81
CA LEU A 470 -7.92 -31.32 36.86
C LEU A 470 -6.96 -31.96 37.87
N LEU A 471 -7.44 -32.45 39.02
CA LEU A 471 -6.62 -33.18 39.99
C LEU A 471 -5.93 -34.44 39.41
N GLY A 472 -6.40 -34.94 38.27
CA GLY A 472 -5.78 -36.05 37.55
C GLY A 472 -4.84 -35.64 36.42
N LEU A 473 -4.70 -34.35 36.10
CA LEU A 473 -3.80 -33.87 35.06
C LEU A 473 -2.36 -33.75 35.59
N PRO A 474 -1.35 -34.03 34.76
CA PRO A 474 0.05 -33.78 35.09
C PRO A 474 0.35 -32.29 35.37
N THR A 475 1.25 -32.00 36.32
CA THR A 475 1.59 -30.63 36.75
C THR A 475 2.15 -29.74 35.64
N ASP A 476 2.78 -30.33 34.61
CA ASP A 476 3.24 -29.60 33.42
C ASP A 476 2.07 -29.03 32.60
N ILE A 477 0.93 -29.73 32.57
CA ILE A 477 -0.27 -29.30 31.87
C ILE A 477 -1.01 -28.22 32.67
N GLU A 478 -1.06 -28.34 34.00
CA GLU A 478 -1.60 -27.30 34.87
C GLU A 478 -0.83 -25.99 34.70
N ALA A 479 0.50 -26.05 34.75
CA ALA A 479 1.35 -24.90 34.49
C ALA A 479 1.09 -24.31 33.09
N PHE A 480 0.98 -25.15 32.04
CA PHE A 480 0.62 -24.66 30.70
C PHE A 480 -0.68 -23.85 30.71
N VAL A 481 -1.74 -24.37 31.35
CA VAL A 481 -3.05 -23.69 31.42
C VAL A 481 -2.97 -22.37 32.21
N GLU A 482 -2.24 -22.32 33.32
CA GLU A 482 -2.05 -21.11 34.12
C GLU A 482 -1.29 -20.00 33.37
N HIS A 483 -0.38 -20.38 32.48
CA HIS A 483 0.46 -19.45 31.72
C HIS A 483 -0.17 -18.98 30.41
N LEU A 484 -1.36 -19.48 30.04
CA LEU A 484 -2.07 -19.05 28.84
C LEU A 484 -2.41 -17.56 28.90
N ARG A 485 -2.16 -16.88 27.79
CA ARG A 485 -2.56 -15.48 27.60
C ARG A 485 -3.83 -15.37 26.77
N PRO A 486 -4.52 -14.23 26.83
CA PRO A 486 -5.63 -13.93 25.93
C PRO A 486 -5.29 -14.16 24.44
N VAL A 487 -6.26 -14.66 23.67
CA VAL A 487 -6.10 -15.07 22.27
C VAL A 487 -5.63 -13.93 21.34
N ASP A 488 -6.07 -12.70 21.64
CA ASP A 488 -5.70 -11.48 20.92
C ASP A 488 -4.21 -11.18 21.02
N ILE A 489 -3.59 -11.49 22.16
CA ILE A 489 -2.16 -11.33 22.38
C ILE A 489 -1.39 -12.33 21.53
N VAL A 490 -1.77 -13.62 21.58
CA VAL A 490 -1.12 -14.68 20.82
C VAL A 490 -1.20 -14.42 19.30
N GLN A 491 -2.37 -14.00 18.80
CA GLN A 491 -2.55 -13.60 17.40
C GLN A 491 -1.75 -12.35 17.03
N ALA A 492 -1.54 -11.41 17.96
CA ALA A 492 -0.69 -10.25 17.71
C ALA A 492 0.78 -10.68 17.55
N VAL A 493 1.27 -11.63 18.35
CA VAL A 493 2.62 -12.18 18.23
C VAL A 493 2.80 -12.85 16.84
N PHE A 494 1.87 -13.72 16.44
CA PHE A 494 1.96 -14.40 15.14
C PHE A 494 1.96 -13.40 13.97
N ARG A 495 1.10 -12.37 14.01
CA ARG A 495 1.09 -11.30 13.00
C ARG A 495 2.43 -10.56 12.91
N GLN A 496 3.08 -10.31 14.05
CA GLN A 496 4.42 -9.69 14.05
C GLN A 496 5.48 -10.63 13.48
N LEU A 497 5.47 -11.91 13.84
CA LEU A 497 6.38 -12.90 13.27
C LEU A 497 6.24 -13.01 11.75
N HIS A 498 5.01 -12.97 11.22
CA HIS A 498 4.77 -12.90 9.78
C HIS A 498 5.28 -11.60 9.14
N ALA A 499 5.12 -10.46 9.83
CA ALA A 499 5.66 -9.20 9.35
C ALA A 499 7.19 -9.23 9.22
N PHE A 500 7.90 -9.88 10.16
CA PHE A 500 9.35 -10.10 10.07
C PHE A 500 9.76 -11.06 8.94
N ARG A 501 8.86 -11.96 8.50
CA ARG A 501 9.12 -12.92 7.43
C ARG A 501 9.01 -12.31 6.02
N ASN A 502 8.33 -11.18 5.88
CA ASN A 502 8.00 -10.61 4.57
C ASN A 502 9.29 -10.29 3.76
N PRO A 503 9.53 -10.99 2.63
CA PRO A 503 10.76 -10.84 1.85
C PRO A 503 10.90 -9.49 1.17
N TYR A 504 9.87 -8.64 1.11
CA TYR A 504 9.99 -7.30 0.54
C TYR A 504 10.75 -6.32 1.44
N ASP A 505 11.06 -6.67 2.71
CA ASP A 505 11.88 -5.89 3.65
C ASP A 505 13.36 -6.36 3.70
N LEU A 506 13.91 -6.76 2.54
CA LEU A 506 15.23 -7.41 2.39
C LEU A 506 16.45 -6.57 2.84
N HIS A 507 16.34 -5.25 3.00
CA HIS A 507 17.48 -4.38 3.30
C HIS A 507 17.84 -4.24 4.80
N ARG A 508 17.13 -4.93 5.70
CA ARG A 508 17.29 -4.75 7.17
C ARG A 508 17.43 -6.04 8.00
N ARG A 509 17.77 -7.17 7.38
CA ARG A 509 17.77 -8.51 8.02
C ARG A 509 18.67 -8.67 9.26
N ASP A 510 19.75 -7.90 9.39
CA ASP A 510 20.74 -8.14 10.46
C ASP A 510 20.29 -7.62 11.85
N ALA A 511 19.38 -6.64 11.92
CA ALA A 511 18.91 -6.07 13.19
C ALA A 511 17.56 -6.65 13.66
N THR A 512 16.78 -7.22 12.73
CA THR A 512 15.46 -7.81 13.03
C THR A 512 15.54 -9.27 13.50
N SER A 513 16.68 -9.94 13.31
CA SER A 513 16.88 -11.35 13.69
C SER A 513 16.80 -11.58 15.21
N ASP A 514 17.32 -10.65 16.01
CA ASP A 514 17.37 -10.75 17.47
C ASP A 514 16.03 -10.42 18.17
N ARG A 515 15.07 -9.87 17.41
CA ARG A 515 13.73 -9.52 17.94
C ARG A 515 12.70 -10.58 17.62
N GLY A 516 12.78 -11.13 16.40
CA GLY A 516 12.03 -12.33 16.03
C GLY A 516 12.35 -13.50 16.96
N SER A 517 13.61 -13.62 17.41
CA SER A 517 14.02 -14.64 18.39
C SER A 517 13.32 -14.47 19.74
N SER A 518 13.21 -13.25 20.28
CA SER A 518 12.52 -12.99 21.56
C SER A 518 11.03 -13.33 21.54
N LEU A 519 10.33 -12.97 20.44
CA LEU A 519 8.91 -13.34 20.27
C LEU A 519 8.72 -14.85 20.05
N ARG A 520 9.63 -15.51 19.32
CA ARG A 520 9.65 -16.98 19.17
C ARG A 520 9.91 -17.67 20.51
N ASP A 521 10.86 -17.18 21.29
CA ASP A 521 11.16 -17.65 22.64
C ASP A 521 9.94 -17.53 23.56
N TYR A 522 9.23 -16.39 23.46
CA TYR A 522 7.99 -16.16 24.20
C TYR A 522 6.91 -17.18 23.84
N LEU A 523 6.66 -17.44 22.56
CA LEU A 523 5.68 -18.46 22.14
C LEU A 523 6.13 -19.89 22.48
N THR A 524 7.42 -20.19 22.36
CA THR A 524 8.00 -21.49 22.71
C THR A 524 7.86 -21.79 24.20
N ARG A 525 7.97 -20.76 25.05
CA ARG A 525 7.73 -20.87 26.50
C ARG A 525 6.24 -20.94 26.84
N SER A 526 5.42 -20.04 26.29
CA SER A 526 4.00 -19.91 26.64
C SER A 526 3.13 -21.01 26.03
N LEU A 527 3.31 -21.32 24.75
CA LEU A 527 2.56 -22.37 24.05
C LEU A 527 3.36 -23.67 23.99
N GLY A 528 4.64 -23.60 23.62
CA GLY A 528 5.49 -24.78 23.39
C GLY A 528 5.89 -25.58 24.65
N GLY A 529 5.60 -25.10 25.85
CA GLY A 529 5.87 -25.80 27.10
C GLY A 529 7.36 -25.95 27.45
N ARG A 530 8.27 -25.21 26.80
CA ARG A 530 9.72 -25.26 27.07
C ARG A 530 10.16 -24.11 27.99
N GLY A 531 10.39 -24.41 29.27
CA GLY A 531 11.12 -23.55 30.21
C GLY A 531 10.26 -22.61 31.07
N GLY A 532 10.86 -22.07 32.15
CA GLY A 532 10.24 -21.10 33.05
C GLY A 532 10.22 -19.67 32.48
N VAL A 533 9.24 -18.88 32.90
CA VAL A 533 9.08 -17.48 32.49
C VAL A 533 10.26 -16.61 32.98
N SER A 534 11.11 -16.16 32.06
CA SER A 534 12.27 -15.28 32.33
C SER A 534 11.86 -13.83 32.66
N ALA A 535 12.73 -13.09 33.37
CA ALA A 535 12.56 -11.69 33.78
C ALA A 535 12.41 -10.68 32.61
N ASP A 536 12.80 -11.02 31.38
CA ASP A 536 12.57 -10.17 30.19
C ASP A 536 11.11 -10.19 29.67
N HIS A 537 10.21 -10.90 30.37
CA HIS A 537 8.78 -10.88 30.08
C HIS A 537 8.15 -9.49 30.11
N ALA A 538 8.67 -8.56 30.93
CA ALA A 538 8.12 -7.20 31.01
C ALA A 538 8.26 -6.43 29.70
N GLY A 539 9.40 -6.59 28.99
CA GLY A 539 9.64 -5.95 27.70
C GLY A 539 8.75 -6.51 26.60
N VAL A 540 8.63 -7.84 26.53
CA VAL A 540 7.73 -8.51 25.58
C VAL A 540 6.26 -8.18 25.88
N THR A 541 5.86 -8.12 27.14
CA THR A 541 4.48 -7.77 27.52
C THR A 541 4.13 -6.34 27.10
N ALA A 542 5.03 -5.38 27.33
CA ALA A 542 4.86 -3.99 26.89
C ALA A 542 4.77 -3.86 25.36
N GLU A 543 5.60 -4.61 24.63
CA GLU A 543 5.51 -4.70 23.17
C GLU A 543 4.16 -5.29 22.73
N LEU A 544 3.69 -6.34 23.39
CA LEU A 544 2.42 -6.99 23.09
C LEU A 544 1.20 -6.11 23.39
N GLU A 545 1.23 -5.34 24.47
CA GLU A 545 0.18 -4.36 24.79
C GLU A 545 0.07 -3.26 23.73
N PHE A 546 1.21 -2.77 23.23
CA PHE A 546 1.24 -1.80 22.13
C PHE A 546 0.55 -2.35 20.88
N TRP A 547 0.88 -3.59 20.48
CA TRP A 547 0.30 -4.21 19.28
C TRP A 547 -1.16 -4.63 19.46
N LYS A 548 -1.57 -4.99 20.68
CA LYS A 548 -2.96 -5.27 21.03
C LYS A 548 -3.89 -4.09 20.75
N CYS A 549 -3.42 -2.86 20.94
CA CYS A 549 -4.21 -1.64 20.73
C CYS A 549 -4.48 -1.30 19.25
N ARG A 550 -4.09 -2.16 18.29
CA ARG A 550 -4.20 -1.91 16.84
C ARG A 550 -3.63 -0.54 16.46
N PRO A 551 -2.32 -0.33 16.64
CA PRO A 551 -1.68 0.97 16.39
C PRO A 551 -2.00 1.47 14.97
N THR A 552 -2.20 2.78 14.84
CA THR A 552 -2.40 3.46 13.56
C THR A 552 -1.20 3.22 12.64
N ALA A 553 -1.38 3.35 11.32
CA ALA A 553 -0.30 3.18 10.35
C ALA A 553 0.95 4.02 10.71
N ASP A 554 0.75 5.26 11.18
CA ASP A 554 1.82 6.16 11.62
C ASP A 554 2.62 5.59 12.80
N LEU A 555 1.94 4.99 13.79
CA LEU A 555 2.57 4.35 14.95
C LEU A 555 3.34 3.08 14.54
N VAL A 556 2.80 2.30 13.61
CA VAL A 556 3.49 1.11 13.08
C VAL A 556 4.76 1.51 12.33
N GLU A 557 4.71 2.58 11.53
CA GLU A 557 5.88 3.08 10.82
C GLU A 557 6.96 3.58 11.77
N LEU A 558 6.60 4.33 12.81
CA LEU A 558 7.55 4.77 13.83
C LEU A 558 8.20 3.58 14.56
N ALA A 559 7.38 2.61 14.99
CA ALA A 559 7.85 1.40 15.65
C ALA A 559 8.85 0.63 14.77
N ARG A 560 8.59 0.55 13.45
CA ARG A 560 9.52 -0.07 12.49
C ARG A 560 10.79 0.76 12.28
N ALA A 561 10.67 2.09 12.26
CA ALA A 561 11.80 2.99 12.11
C ALA A 561 12.77 2.85 13.28
N ILE A 562 12.25 2.93 14.52
CA ILE A 562 12.99 2.72 15.77
C ILE A 562 13.60 1.32 15.81
N GLY A 563 12.82 0.30 15.40
CA GLY A 563 13.25 -1.07 15.52
C GLY A 563 14.38 -1.49 14.60
N GLY A 564 14.69 -0.71 13.58
CA GLY A 564 15.84 -0.98 12.71
C GLY A 564 17.07 -0.11 13.00
N ILE A 565 17.12 0.56 14.16
CA ILE A 565 18.36 1.16 14.70
C ILE A 565 19.12 0.07 15.45
N LYS A 566 20.35 -0.24 15.03
CA LYS A 566 21.11 -1.40 15.54
C LYS A 566 21.44 -1.32 17.04
N SER A 567 21.58 -0.12 17.57
CA SER A 567 21.96 0.16 18.97
C SER A 567 20.77 0.15 19.94
N VAL A 568 19.53 -0.05 19.47
CA VAL A 568 18.33 -0.08 20.31
C VAL A 568 18.06 -1.50 20.79
N ASP A 569 18.22 -1.74 22.09
CA ASP A 569 17.87 -2.99 22.75
C ASP A 569 16.34 -3.17 22.93
N SER A 570 15.91 -4.37 23.31
CA SER A 570 14.49 -4.69 23.48
C SER A 570 13.81 -3.88 24.59
N ARG A 571 14.55 -3.42 25.62
CA ARG A 571 14.00 -2.66 26.75
C ARG A 571 13.72 -1.22 26.37
N LEU A 572 14.66 -0.57 25.69
CA LEU A 572 14.48 0.77 25.13
C LEU A 572 13.40 0.74 24.06
N TYR A 573 13.37 -0.28 23.21
CA TYR A 573 12.31 -0.46 22.23
C TYR A 573 10.92 -0.50 22.86
N ALA A 574 10.72 -1.39 23.83
CA ALA A 574 9.46 -1.50 24.57
C ALA A 574 9.08 -0.18 25.28
N SER A 575 10.05 0.51 25.86
CA SER A 575 9.84 1.82 26.50
C SER A 575 9.38 2.89 25.50
N CYS A 576 9.98 2.92 24.30
CA CYS A 576 9.55 3.79 23.22
C CYS A 576 8.14 3.45 22.74
N LEU A 577 7.77 2.16 22.61
CA LEU A 577 6.41 1.77 22.22
C LEU A 577 5.35 2.24 23.24
N LEU A 578 5.64 2.08 24.53
CA LEU A 578 4.75 2.56 25.61
C LEU A 578 4.61 4.08 25.60
N GLN A 579 5.70 4.81 25.32
CA GLN A 579 5.66 6.26 25.23
C GLN A 579 4.91 6.71 23.98
N MET A 580 5.14 6.09 22.82
CA MET A 580 4.44 6.36 21.56
C MET A 580 2.92 6.26 21.69
N ALA A 581 2.41 5.30 22.47
CA ALA A 581 0.99 5.15 22.71
C ALA A 581 0.35 6.35 23.45
N LYS A 582 1.17 7.19 24.10
CA LYS A 582 0.76 8.41 24.81
C LYS A 582 0.95 9.68 23.98
N GLU A 583 1.67 9.61 22.86
CA GLU A 583 1.98 10.77 22.03
C GLU A 583 0.82 11.11 21.07
N GLU A 584 0.67 12.39 20.75
CA GLU A 584 -0.31 12.83 19.75
C GLU A 584 0.09 12.40 18.33
N ARG A 585 -0.91 12.22 17.44
CA ARG A 585 -0.67 11.71 16.08
C ARG A 585 0.33 12.55 15.27
N LEU A 586 0.27 13.89 15.37
CA LEU A 586 1.19 14.77 14.65
C LEU A 586 2.62 14.63 15.18
N ALA A 587 2.79 14.45 16.50
CA ALA A 587 4.08 14.18 17.11
C ALA A 587 4.66 12.85 16.60
N VAL A 588 3.84 11.81 16.48
CA VAL A 588 4.25 10.50 15.93
C VAL A 588 4.73 10.64 14.48
N GLN A 589 4.02 11.37 13.62
CA GLN A 589 4.42 11.58 12.22
C GLN A 589 5.75 12.34 12.10
N ASP A 590 5.93 13.39 12.91
CA ASP A 590 7.18 14.15 12.98
C ASP A 590 8.35 13.30 13.46
N LEU A 591 8.12 12.48 14.50
CA LEU A 591 9.11 11.53 15.00
C LEU A 591 9.48 10.48 13.94
N THR A 592 8.49 9.94 13.21
CA THR A 592 8.74 8.98 12.12
C THR A 592 9.63 9.57 11.04
N ALA A 593 9.32 10.78 10.57
CA ALA A 593 10.11 11.45 9.54
C ALA A 593 11.57 11.64 9.97
N ARG A 594 11.80 11.98 11.24
CA ARG A 594 13.14 12.20 11.80
C ARG A 594 13.92 10.91 11.98
N VAL A 595 13.31 9.89 12.57
CA VAL A 595 13.96 8.59 12.80
C VAL A 595 14.26 7.88 11.47
N ARG A 596 13.36 8.01 10.48
CA ARG A 596 13.52 7.35 9.16
C ARG A 596 14.51 8.05 8.25
N ALA A 597 14.62 9.39 8.30
CA ALA A 597 15.57 10.14 7.47
C ALA A 597 17.00 9.61 7.63
N GLY A 598 17.36 9.19 8.85
CA GLY A 598 18.68 8.69 9.17
C GLY A 598 19.78 9.72 8.91
N GLY A 599 21.03 9.32 9.13
CA GLY A 599 22.19 10.17 8.87
C GLY A 599 22.40 11.31 9.90
N PRO A 600 23.42 12.14 9.70
CA PRO A 600 23.83 13.16 10.66
C PRO A 600 22.74 14.18 10.99
N GLU A 601 22.07 14.72 9.96
CA GLU A 601 21.05 15.78 10.11
C GLU A 601 19.81 15.32 10.89
N SER A 602 19.48 14.02 10.84
CA SER A 602 18.38 13.46 11.63
C SER A 602 18.60 13.64 13.13
N CYS A 603 19.84 13.51 13.61
CA CYS A 603 20.19 13.72 15.01
C CYS A 603 19.97 15.18 15.43
N ALA A 604 20.37 16.14 14.57
CA ALA A 604 20.19 17.55 14.84
C ALA A 604 18.71 17.96 14.87
N THR A 605 17.93 17.44 13.92
CA THR A 605 16.50 17.75 13.88
C THR A 605 15.69 17.05 14.98
N MET A 606 16.08 15.83 15.39
CA MET A 606 15.52 15.11 16.53
C MET A 606 15.83 15.85 17.84
N THR A 607 17.06 16.32 18.03
CA THR A 607 17.48 17.13 19.19
C THR A 607 16.60 18.38 19.31
N ARG A 608 16.44 19.13 18.23
CA ARG A 608 15.61 20.35 18.18
C ARG A 608 14.15 20.06 18.52
N TYR A 609 13.62 18.93 18.05
CA TYR A 609 12.26 18.50 18.37
C TYR A 609 12.08 18.26 19.88
N LEU A 610 12.99 17.52 20.52
CA LEU A 610 12.92 17.23 21.95
C LEU A 610 13.05 18.50 22.82
N VAL A 611 13.90 19.45 22.42
CA VAL A 611 14.02 20.73 23.13
C VAL A 611 12.77 21.59 22.99
N ARG A 612 12.14 21.61 21.81
CA ARG A 612 10.86 22.31 21.65
C ARG A 612 9.78 21.73 22.55
N GLN A 613 9.75 20.40 22.75
CA GLN A 613 8.82 19.79 23.71
C GLN A 613 9.08 20.30 25.13
N LEU A 614 10.35 20.38 25.55
CA LEU A 614 10.73 20.96 26.85
C LEU A 614 10.29 22.42 26.99
N GLU A 615 10.45 23.24 25.95
CA GLU A 615 10.06 24.65 25.95
C GLU A 615 8.53 24.84 26.07
N ILE A 616 7.74 23.89 25.54
CA ILE A 616 6.28 23.87 25.64
C ILE A 616 5.83 23.37 27.04
N GLY A 617 6.75 22.91 27.88
CA GLY A 617 6.48 22.37 29.21
C GLY A 617 6.18 20.87 29.23
N ASN A 618 6.28 20.20 28.07
CA ASN A 618 6.17 18.75 27.97
C ASN A 618 7.53 18.12 28.20
N HIS A 619 7.68 17.36 29.27
CA HIS A 619 8.90 16.57 29.47
C HIS A 619 8.95 15.45 28.42
N PRO A 620 9.92 15.46 27.49
CA PRO A 620 10.07 14.36 26.54
C PRO A 620 10.32 13.09 27.36
N GLY A 621 9.57 12.02 27.05
CA GLY A 621 9.79 10.72 27.69
C GLY A 621 11.27 10.36 27.64
N SER A 622 11.83 9.86 28.74
CA SER A 622 13.25 9.53 28.85
C SER A 622 13.73 8.59 27.75
N CYS A 623 12.85 7.71 27.25
CA CYS A 623 13.11 6.83 26.12
C CYS A 623 13.45 7.59 24.83
N TRP A 624 12.90 8.78 24.59
CA TRP A 624 13.22 9.57 23.39
C TRP A 624 14.62 10.15 23.43
N VAL A 625 15.10 10.52 24.62
CA VAL A 625 16.49 10.97 24.83
C VAL A 625 17.44 9.79 24.67
N SER A 626 17.11 8.62 25.25
CA SER A 626 17.88 7.40 25.05
C SER A 626 17.90 6.95 23.59
N LEU A 627 16.80 7.12 22.85
CA LEU A 627 16.75 6.85 21.42
C LEU A 627 17.66 7.80 20.63
N LEU A 628 17.67 9.09 20.95
CA LEU A 628 18.60 10.06 20.35
C LEU A 628 20.06 9.64 20.58
N THR A 629 20.39 9.17 21.79
CA THR A 629 21.72 8.62 22.09
C THR A 629 22.05 7.40 21.22
N CYS A 630 21.11 6.47 21.05
CA CYS A 630 21.28 5.33 20.15
C CYS A 630 21.50 5.76 18.69
N MET A 631 20.75 6.76 18.20
CA MET A 631 20.91 7.35 16.87
C MET A 631 22.30 7.99 16.70
N ILE A 632 22.76 8.76 17.68
CA ILE A 632 24.08 9.39 17.68
C ILE A 632 25.19 8.33 17.63
N ASN A 633 25.07 7.28 18.47
CA ASN A 633 26.04 6.19 18.51
C ASN A 633 26.09 5.39 17.20
N GLU A 634 24.96 5.19 16.52
CA GLU A 634 24.92 4.50 15.22
C GLU A 634 25.60 5.30 14.11
N GLN A 635 25.63 6.64 14.21
CA GLN A 635 26.38 7.45 13.26
C GLN A 635 27.89 7.32 13.47
N GLY A 636 28.38 7.02 14.66
CA GLY A 636 29.80 6.86 14.95
C GLY A 636 30.51 8.15 15.38
N PRO A 637 31.83 8.09 15.66
CA PRO A 637 32.58 9.16 16.32
C PRO A 637 32.79 10.42 15.46
N ASP A 638 32.65 10.31 14.14
CA ASP A 638 32.79 11.41 13.17
C ASP A 638 31.48 12.16 12.93
N LEU A 639 30.41 11.86 13.68
CA LEU A 639 29.10 12.52 13.53
C LEU A 639 29.20 14.04 13.59
N LEU A 640 29.92 14.56 14.59
CA LEU A 640 30.04 16.00 14.80
C LEU A 640 30.78 16.68 13.64
N ASP A 641 31.75 15.99 13.05
CA ASP A 641 32.44 16.48 11.86
C ASP A 641 31.50 16.50 10.66
N ARG A 642 30.75 15.42 10.41
CA ARG A 642 29.79 15.38 9.31
C ARG A 642 28.63 16.36 9.49
N LEU A 643 28.18 16.60 10.72
CA LEU A 643 27.16 17.60 11.02
C LEU A 643 27.68 19.02 10.78
N ALA A 644 28.92 19.33 11.20
CA ALA A 644 29.52 20.64 10.96
C ALA A 644 29.69 20.96 9.46
N ASP A 645 29.69 19.92 8.62
CA ASP A 645 29.78 20.01 7.16
C ASP A 645 28.42 20.21 6.51
N SER A 646 27.36 19.67 7.12
CA SER A 646 26.04 19.57 6.50
C SER A 646 25.07 20.67 6.94
N ILE A 647 25.21 21.19 8.17
CA ILE A 647 24.28 22.21 8.70
C ILE A 647 24.89 23.62 8.70
N ALA A 648 24.04 24.63 8.58
CA ALA A 648 24.50 26.02 8.61
C ALA A 648 25.08 26.38 9.99
N THR A 649 26.07 27.28 10.02
CA THR A 649 26.71 27.79 11.25
C THR A 649 25.71 28.18 12.34
N ARG A 650 24.60 28.85 12.00
CA ARG A 650 23.56 29.23 12.96
C ARG A 650 22.83 28.01 13.53
N GLU A 651 22.57 27.01 12.69
CA GLU A 651 21.90 25.77 13.10
C GLU A 651 22.81 24.90 13.95
N TRP A 652 24.12 24.93 13.70
CA TRP A 652 25.13 24.29 14.55
C TRP A 652 25.15 24.88 15.96
N LEU A 653 25.22 26.20 16.08
CA LEU A 653 25.20 26.85 17.40
C LEU A 653 23.89 26.52 18.15
N GLN A 654 22.75 26.55 17.46
CA GLN A 654 21.48 26.14 18.06
C GLN A 654 21.49 24.67 18.50
N PHE A 655 21.99 23.76 17.67
CA PHE A 655 22.08 22.34 17.99
C PHE A 655 22.92 22.07 19.25
N THR A 656 24.05 22.77 19.41
CA THR A 656 24.90 22.62 20.61
C THR A 656 24.20 23.10 21.89
N GLN A 657 23.42 24.18 21.81
CA GLN A 657 22.58 24.65 22.91
C GLN A 657 21.44 23.67 23.21
N ASP A 658 20.83 23.12 22.16
CA ASP A 658 19.73 22.17 22.27
C ASP A 658 20.18 20.89 22.99
N ILE A 659 21.33 20.32 22.62
CA ILE A 659 21.91 19.15 23.29
C ILE A 659 22.15 19.42 24.78
N ARG A 660 22.71 20.59 25.12
CA ARG A 660 23.00 20.95 26.51
C ARG A 660 21.73 20.97 27.35
N ARG A 661 20.65 21.58 26.85
CA ARG A 661 19.37 21.62 27.54
C ARG A 661 18.79 20.23 27.78
N LEU A 662 18.89 19.32 26.80
CA LEU A 662 18.45 17.93 26.97
C LEU A 662 19.25 17.19 28.04
N LEU A 663 20.55 17.45 28.12
CA LEU A 663 21.45 16.85 29.11
C LEU A 663 21.22 17.38 30.52
N GLU A 664 20.94 18.68 30.67
CA GLU A 664 20.59 19.31 31.95
C GLU A 664 19.29 18.74 32.53
N VAL A 665 18.33 18.34 31.69
CA VAL A 665 17.06 17.73 32.13
C VAL A 665 17.18 16.21 32.35
N GLY A 666 17.98 15.52 31.54
CA GLY A 666 18.06 14.06 31.54
C GLY A 666 18.99 13.44 32.59
N ASN A 667 19.68 14.24 33.43
CA ASN A 667 20.74 13.79 34.37
C ASN A 667 21.78 12.83 33.72
N SER A 668 21.90 12.87 32.40
CA SER A 668 22.74 11.95 31.63
C SER A 668 24.12 12.54 31.49
N SER A 669 25.17 11.72 31.66
CA SER A 669 26.55 12.17 31.44
C SER A 669 26.81 12.38 29.95
N TYR A 670 27.57 13.41 29.60
CA TYR A 670 28.02 13.70 28.23
C TYR A 670 28.77 12.51 27.61
N ASP A 671 29.56 11.80 28.41
CA ASP A 671 30.32 10.61 27.98
C ASP A 671 29.40 9.49 27.49
N ALA A 672 28.15 9.45 27.97
CA ALA A 672 27.16 8.46 27.56
C ALA A 672 26.54 8.76 26.18
N ILE A 673 26.55 10.02 25.73
CA ILE A 673 25.92 10.43 24.46
C ILE A 673 26.90 10.45 23.29
N PHE A 674 28.12 10.99 23.48
CA PHE A 674 29.08 11.14 22.39
C PHE A 674 30.31 10.23 22.49
N GLY A 675 30.38 9.37 23.52
CA GLY A 675 31.58 8.55 23.77
C GLY A 675 32.83 9.43 23.96
N GLN A 676 33.84 9.27 23.09
CA GLN A 676 35.05 10.13 23.02
C GLN A 676 34.79 11.53 22.42
N GLY A 677 33.59 12.08 22.64
CA GLY A 677 33.13 13.35 22.07
C GLY A 677 33.79 14.60 22.66
N PRO A 678 33.23 15.79 22.39
CA PRO A 678 33.77 17.07 22.87
C PRO A 678 33.87 17.04 24.38
N ASN A 679 35.09 17.22 24.89
CA ASN A 679 35.33 17.38 26.32
C ASN A 679 34.55 18.58 26.87
N ARG A 680 34.40 18.66 28.20
CA ARG A 680 33.73 19.79 28.87
C ARG A 680 34.21 21.17 28.39
N GLN A 681 35.49 21.29 28.01
CA GLN A 681 36.08 22.51 27.47
C GLN A 681 35.52 22.88 26.08
N GLY A 682 35.24 21.90 25.22
CA GLY A 682 34.57 22.12 23.94
C GLY A 682 33.15 22.65 24.10
N MET A 683 32.41 22.19 25.11
CA MET A 683 31.06 22.69 25.41
C MET A 683 31.09 24.14 25.92
N GLU A 684 32.00 24.46 26.84
CA GLU A 684 32.18 25.84 27.33
C GLU A 684 32.60 26.79 26.19
N TRP A 685 33.37 26.29 25.23
CA TRP A 685 33.75 27.03 24.04
C TRP A 685 32.56 27.30 23.10
N TRP A 686 31.72 26.30 22.82
CA TRP A 686 30.51 26.48 22.02
C TRP A 686 29.50 27.42 22.69
N ASP A 687 29.39 27.34 24.02
CA ASP A 687 28.58 28.28 24.80
C ASP A 687 29.12 29.71 24.66
N THR A 688 30.44 29.89 24.75
CA THR A 688 31.09 31.18 24.54
C THR A 688 30.85 31.74 23.14
N LEU A 689 30.94 30.90 22.10
CA LEU A 689 30.66 31.30 20.71
C LEU A 689 29.20 31.70 20.52
N SER A 690 28.26 30.91 21.03
CA SER A 690 26.83 31.12 20.83
C SER A 690 26.27 32.28 21.67
N SER A 691 26.78 32.50 22.88
CA SER A 691 26.27 33.54 23.79
C SER A 691 26.98 34.89 23.65
N ARG A 692 28.32 34.90 23.55
CA ARG A 692 29.13 36.14 23.61
C ARG A 692 29.57 36.66 22.25
N TYR A 693 29.69 35.78 21.26
CA TYR A 693 30.27 36.10 19.94
C TYR A 693 29.36 35.75 18.76
N SER A 694 28.07 35.51 18.97
CA SER A 694 27.13 35.12 17.90
C SER A 694 27.18 36.07 16.69
N ASN A 695 27.08 37.38 16.93
CA ASN A 695 27.16 38.40 15.89
C ASN A 695 28.50 38.39 15.13
N ALA A 696 29.61 38.10 15.83
CA ALA A 696 30.93 38.01 15.22
C ALA A 696 31.04 36.76 14.33
N VAL A 697 30.49 35.63 14.79
CA VAL A 697 30.46 34.38 14.02
C VAL A 697 29.59 34.53 12.79
N GLU A 698 28.40 35.12 12.89
CA GLU A 698 27.53 35.41 11.75
C GLU A 698 28.21 36.34 10.74
N PHE A 699 28.86 37.41 11.22
CA PHE A 699 29.60 38.33 10.36
C PHE A 699 30.76 37.65 9.63
N LEU A 700 31.54 36.80 10.31
CA LEU A 700 32.61 36.01 9.70
C LEU A 700 32.05 35.01 8.68
N ASN A 701 30.95 34.35 9.03
CA ASN A 701 30.26 33.40 8.16
C ASN A 701 29.81 34.07 6.85
N ASP A 702 29.17 35.25 6.93
CA ASP A 702 28.75 36.03 5.76
C ASP A 702 29.94 36.53 4.93
N THR A 703 31.04 36.89 5.58
CA THR A 703 32.24 37.42 4.91
C THR A 703 33.02 36.33 4.18
N ILE A 704 33.07 35.11 4.73
CA ILE A 704 33.89 33.99 4.23
C ILE A 704 33.09 33.07 3.29
N LEU A 705 31.86 32.69 3.64
CA LEU A 705 31.06 31.76 2.82
C LEU A 705 30.72 32.35 1.45
N ARG A 706 30.39 33.65 1.37
CA ARG A 706 30.03 34.30 0.10
C ARG A 706 31.18 34.33 -0.92
N ARG A 707 32.44 34.20 -0.48
CA ARG A 707 33.62 34.33 -1.34
C ARG A 707 34.38 33.03 -1.55
N SER A 708 34.45 32.17 -0.53
CA SER A 708 35.37 31.03 -0.51
C SER A 708 34.67 29.68 -0.39
N GLY A 709 33.34 29.66 -0.19
CA GLY A 709 32.55 28.42 -0.10
C GLY A 709 32.92 27.49 1.07
N GLY A 710 33.71 27.96 2.03
CA GLY A 710 34.27 27.16 3.12
C GLY A 710 33.54 27.31 4.44
N ALA A 711 33.28 26.19 5.13
CA ALA A 711 32.67 26.16 6.46
C ALA A 711 33.67 26.53 7.57
N LEU A 712 33.20 27.22 8.62
CA LEU A 712 33.99 27.66 9.78
C LEU A 712 34.36 26.51 10.75
N LYS A 713 34.60 25.29 10.25
CA LYS A 713 34.80 24.08 11.07
C LYS A 713 35.93 24.23 12.10
N TRP A 714 36.98 24.96 11.74
CA TRP A 714 38.12 25.25 12.62
C TRP A 714 37.71 26.04 13.87
N LEU A 715 36.63 26.83 13.79
CA LEU A 715 36.10 27.59 14.91
C LEU A 715 35.44 26.66 15.94
N TYR A 716 34.89 25.53 15.53
CA TYR A 716 34.13 24.62 16.40
C TYR A 716 34.97 23.52 17.03
N ARG A 717 36.14 23.17 16.46
CA ARG A 717 36.89 21.96 16.83
C ARG A 717 37.87 22.08 17.99
N SER A 718 38.31 23.29 18.37
CA SER A 718 39.40 23.43 19.35
C SER A 718 39.25 24.66 20.24
N PRO A 719 39.75 24.59 21.49
CA PRO A 719 39.74 25.73 22.40
C PRO A 719 40.48 26.94 21.81
N PRO A 720 40.14 28.16 22.26
CA PRO A 720 40.52 29.38 21.57
C PRO A 720 42.03 29.58 21.49
N SER A 721 42.55 29.72 20.28
CA SER A 721 43.87 30.32 20.11
C SER A 721 43.77 31.85 20.31
N PRO A 722 44.83 32.53 20.78
CA PRO A 722 44.82 33.99 20.94
C PRO A 722 44.46 34.74 19.64
N ALA A 723 44.84 34.18 18.49
CA ALA A 723 44.51 34.73 17.18
C ALA A 723 42.99 34.66 16.88
N VAL A 724 42.35 33.55 17.22
CA VAL A 724 40.88 33.37 17.08
C VAL A 724 40.15 34.39 17.94
N MET A 725 40.58 34.56 19.19
CA MET A 725 39.96 35.52 20.12
C MET A 725 40.12 36.96 19.66
N SER A 726 41.29 37.34 19.16
CA SER A 726 41.53 38.68 18.62
C SER A 726 40.58 39.01 17.47
N ILE A 727 40.35 38.06 16.56
CA ILE A 727 39.41 38.23 15.44
C ILE A 727 37.96 38.30 15.92
N LEU A 728 37.54 37.40 16.82
CA LEU A 728 36.17 37.42 17.36
C LEU A 728 35.88 38.71 18.13
N GLN A 729 36.86 39.22 18.87
CA GLN A 729 36.75 40.48 19.61
C GLN A 729 36.74 41.68 18.66
N ALA A 730 37.51 41.63 17.57
CA ALA A 730 37.47 42.64 16.53
C ALA A 730 36.14 42.69 15.79
N CYS A 731 35.49 41.55 15.60
CA CYS A 731 34.22 41.39 14.89
C CYS A 731 32.98 41.45 15.80
N ARG A 732 33.16 41.68 17.11
CA ARG A 732 32.06 41.65 18.09
C ARG A 732 30.92 42.61 17.74
N GLU A 733 31.27 43.77 17.18
CA GLU A 733 30.32 44.78 16.71
C GLU A 733 30.51 45.03 15.20
N PRO A 734 29.84 44.25 14.34
CA PRO A 734 30.04 44.30 12.88
C PRO A 734 29.84 45.67 12.23
N ALA A 735 29.01 46.52 12.85
CA ALA A 735 28.75 47.89 12.40
C ALA A 735 29.97 48.81 12.56
N LEU A 736 30.83 48.54 13.54
CA LEU A 736 32.03 49.35 13.84
C LEU A 736 33.29 48.84 13.13
N VAL A 737 33.23 47.69 12.47
CA VAL A 737 34.38 47.13 11.73
C VAL A 737 34.68 48.03 10.53
N ALA A 738 35.86 48.65 10.54
CA ALA A 738 36.26 49.61 9.53
C ALA A 738 36.43 48.95 8.15
N ARG A 739 36.27 49.72 7.06
CA ARG A 739 36.32 49.18 5.68
C ARG A 739 37.61 48.40 5.39
N VAL A 740 38.74 48.87 5.92
CA VAL A 740 40.06 48.23 5.77
C VAL A 740 40.11 46.90 6.52
N GLU A 741 39.60 46.85 7.76
CA GLU A 741 39.51 45.60 8.54
C GLU A 741 38.61 44.57 7.86
N LYS A 742 37.46 45.00 7.29
CA LYS A 742 36.58 44.13 6.48
C LYS A 742 37.32 43.54 5.28
N HIS A 743 38.16 44.35 4.62
CA HIS A 743 38.97 43.87 3.51
C HIS A 743 39.99 42.82 3.96
N VAL A 744 40.73 43.08 5.04
CA VAL A 744 41.68 42.12 5.62
C VAL A 744 40.99 40.80 6.01
N LEU A 745 39.85 40.87 6.70
CA LEU A 745 39.07 39.69 7.07
C LEU A 745 38.57 38.89 5.86
N SER A 746 38.30 39.56 4.73
CA SER A 746 37.87 38.88 3.50
C SER A 746 38.95 38.01 2.85
N HIS A 747 40.19 38.06 3.34
CA HIS A 747 41.28 37.17 2.94
C HIS A 747 41.50 35.99 3.90
N LEU A 748 40.66 35.82 4.94
CA LEU A 748 40.73 34.65 5.80
C LEU A 748 40.45 33.37 5.00
N LEU A 749 41.36 32.41 5.06
CA LEU A 749 41.22 31.14 4.35
C LEU A 749 40.21 30.22 5.06
N PRO A 750 39.47 29.37 4.32
CA PRO A 750 38.51 28.41 4.87
C PRO A 750 39.01 27.56 6.04
N GLY A 751 40.28 27.15 6.01
CA GLY A 751 40.91 26.32 7.05
C GLY A 751 41.59 27.09 8.19
N ALA A 752 41.48 28.43 8.23
CA ALA A 752 42.18 29.29 9.18
C ALA A 752 43.71 29.19 9.20
N GLU A 753 44.33 28.65 8.15
CA GLU A 753 45.79 28.53 8.05
C GLU A 753 46.52 29.89 8.15
N ASN A 754 45.87 30.98 7.73
CA ASN A 754 46.40 32.34 7.82
C ASN A 754 45.82 33.16 8.99
N ILE A 755 45.11 32.55 9.93
CA ILE A 755 44.38 33.26 11.00
C ILE A 755 45.28 34.15 11.85
N SER A 756 46.49 33.68 12.17
CA SER A 756 47.47 34.46 12.94
C SER A 756 47.91 35.72 12.20
N LYS A 757 48.10 35.64 10.87
CA LYS A 757 48.47 36.79 10.03
C LYS A 757 47.34 37.81 9.93
N ILE A 758 46.10 37.33 9.79
CA ILE A 758 44.90 38.18 9.79
C ILE A 758 44.74 38.89 11.15
N ALA A 759 44.85 38.15 12.26
CA ALA A 759 44.75 38.69 13.60
C ALA A 759 45.84 39.73 13.91
N GLU A 760 47.08 39.46 13.50
CA GLU A 760 48.22 40.39 13.63
C GLU A 760 48.02 41.67 12.80
N SER A 761 47.51 41.55 11.58
CA SER A 761 47.19 42.68 10.71
C SER A 761 46.11 43.58 11.32
N ILE A 762 45.01 43.01 11.80
CA ILE A 762 43.93 43.77 12.48
C ILE A 762 44.45 44.44 13.75
N SER A 763 45.21 43.71 14.56
CA SER A 763 45.80 44.25 15.80
C SER A 763 46.81 45.36 15.54
N SER A 764 47.53 45.30 14.41
CA SER A 764 48.48 46.34 13.99
C SER A 764 47.78 47.55 13.39
N LEU A 765 46.71 47.34 12.59
CA LEU A 765 45.88 48.42 12.05
C LEU A 765 45.27 49.31 13.13
N ARG A 766 44.80 48.70 14.23
CA ARG A 766 44.27 49.43 15.38
C ARG A 766 45.32 50.24 16.15
N ARG A 767 46.60 49.94 15.94
CA ARG A 767 47.74 50.64 16.54
C ARG A 767 48.41 51.64 15.57
N ALA A 768 47.98 51.68 14.31
CA ALA A 768 48.51 52.61 13.33
C ALA A 768 48.05 54.04 13.61
N ASP A 769 48.90 55.02 13.31
CA ASP A 769 48.47 56.41 13.30
C ASP A 769 47.68 56.74 12.02
N ALA A 770 47.16 57.98 11.93
CA ALA A 770 46.37 58.42 10.79
C ALA A 770 47.09 58.22 9.44
N THR A 771 48.41 58.44 9.38
CA THR A 771 49.21 58.28 8.16
C THR A 771 49.32 56.80 7.78
N GLY A 772 49.63 55.93 8.75
CA GLY A 772 49.69 54.49 8.52
C GLY A 772 48.36 53.90 8.05
N TYR A 773 47.26 54.32 8.68
CA TYR A 773 45.92 53.89 8.30
C TYR A 773 45.54 54.34 6.89
N ILE A 774 45.76 55.62 6.53
CA ILE A 774 45.49 56.15 5.19
C ILE A 774 46.29 55.38 4.13
N LEU A 775 47.55 55.06 4.39
CA LEU A 775 48.37 54.30 3.45
C LEU A 775 47.81 52.90 3.20
N VAL A 776 47.41 52.18 4.26
CA VAL A 776 46.80 50.86 4.11
C VAL A 776 45.41 50.95 3.47
N GLU A 777 44.64 51.98 3.74
CA GLU A 777 43.37 52.24 3.08
C GLU A 777 43.55 52.48 1.58
N ARG A 778 44.56 53.25 1.18
CA ARG A 778 44.90 53.47 -0.24
C ARG A 778 45.36 52.17 -0.90
N LEU A 779 46.16 51.35 -0.22
CA LEU A 779 46.53 50.02 -0.71
C LEU A 779 45.30 49.10 -0.85
N THR A 780 44.35 49.18 0.08
CA THR A 780 43.06 48.45 0.03
C THR A 780 42.18 48.90 -1.13
N ILE A 781 42.12 50.20 -1.42
CA ILE A 781 41.38 50.71 -2.58
C ILE A 781 42.04 50.24 -3.87
N ARG A 782 43.38 50.26 -3.93
CA ARG A 782 44.14 49.81 -5.09
C ARG A 782 44.05 48.30 -5.31
N SER A 783 44.08 47.48 -4.26
CA SER A 783 43.89 46.02 -4.37
C SER A 783 42.52 45.65 -4.91
N GLN A 784 41.50 46.50 -4.68
CA GLN A 784 40.15 46.33 -5.22
C GLN A 784 40.03 46.83 -6.67
N SER A 785 40.97 47.65 -7.16
CA SER A 785 40.98 48.15 -8.53
C SER A 785 41.54 47.12 -9.50
N ARG A 786 40.85 46.92 -10.63
CA ARG A 786 41.34 46.06 -11.73
C ARG A 786 42.61 46.59 -12.42
N SER A 787 42.96 47.86 -12.19
CA SER A 787 44.13 48.50 -12.82
C SER A 787 45.45 48.13 -12.15
N TRP A 788 45.43 47.57 -10.93
CA TRP A 788 46.63 47.21 -10.19
C TRP A 788 46.87 45.70 -10.25
N THR A 789 48.08 45.29 -10.65
CA THR A 789 48.52 43.90 -10.56
C THR A 789 48.94 43.58 -9.11
N PRO A 790 48.75 42.33 -8.63
CA PRO A 790 49.22 41.93 -7.30
C PRO A 790 50.73 42.11 -7.11
N SER A 791 51.52 41.87 -8.17
CA SER A 791 52.97 42.09 -8.18
C SER A 791 53.34 43.56 -8.04
N GLY A 792 52.70 44.46 -8.80
CA GLY A 792 52.92 45.90 -8.71
C GLY A 792 52.47 46.49 -7.37
N LEU A 793 51.35 46.02 -6.83
CA LEU A 793 50.86 46.47 -5.52
C LEU A 793 51.75 45.96 -4.38
N GLY A 794 52.23 44.71 -4.48
CA GLY A 794 53.21 44.16 -3.53
C GLY A 794 54.54 44.90 -3.58
N ALA A 795 55.04 45.25 -4.77
CA ALA A 795 56.25 46.05 -4.92
C ALA A 795 56.10 47.45 -4.30
N LEU A 796 54.96 48.12 -4.52
CA LEU A 796 54.64 49.41 -3.89
C LEU A 796 54.58 49.30 -2.36
N GLY A 797 53.89 48.30 -1.84
CA GLY A 797 53.78 48.08 -0.40
C GLY A 797 55.14 47.79 0.25
N ASN A 798 55.98 46.96 -0.39
CA ASN A 798 57.33 46.67 0.08
C ASN A 798 58.25 47.89 0.01
N ALA A 799 58.15 48.72 -1.03
CA ALA A 799 58.91 49.96 -1.15
C ALA A 799 58.52 50.98 -0.06
N LEU A 800 57.24 51.07 0.28
CA LEU A 800 56.74 51.94 1.35
C LEU A 800 57.12 51.42 2.74
N ALA A 801 56.99 50.11 2.99
CA ALA A 801 57.38 49.48 4.26
C ALA A 801 58.91 49.48 4.46
N GLY A 802 59.67 49.38 3.37
CA GLY A 802 61.13 49.29 3.36
C GLY A 802 61.88 50.62 3.43
N ASN A 803 61.21 51.78 3.44
CA ASN A 803 61.85 53.10 3.53
C ASN A 803 62.02 53.54 5.00
N PRO A 804 63.22 53.39 5.61
CA PRO A 804 63.40 53.64 7.04
C PRO A 804 63.37 55.11 7.46
N GLY A 805 63.52 56.04 6.51
CA GLY A 805 63.50 57.49 6.79
C GLY A 805 62.14 58.16 6.62
N GLY A 806 61.17 57.47 6.00
CA GLY A 806 59.88 58.07 5.60
C GLY A 806 58.68 57.75 6.51
N LEU A 807 58.72 56.66 7.28
CA LEU A 807 57.58 56.21 8.09
C LEU A 807 57.99 55.69 9.48
N PRO A 808 57.23 56.03 10.56
CA PRO A 808 57.42 55.45 11.88
C PRO A 808 57.39 53.93 11.89
N HIS A 809 58.08 53.32 12.88
CA HIS A 809 58.24 51.87 12.95
C HIS A 809 56.91 51.10 13.05
N HIS A 810 55.95 51.58 13.83
CA HIS A 810 54.63 50.94 14.00
C HIS A 810 53.80 50.95 12.71
N ASN A 811 53.90 52.00 11.89
CA ASN A 811 53.24 52.06 10.59
C ASN A 811 53.89 51.09 9.59
N ARG A 812 55.22 50.98 9.59
CA ARG A 812 55.93 50.00 8.75
C ARG A 812 55.55 48.57 9.11
N GLN A 813 55.47 48.25 10.41
CA GLN A 813 54.97 46.96 10.89
C GLN A 813 53.52 46.72 10.46
N THR A 814 52.65 47.73 10.56
CA THR A 814 51.25 47.63 10.13
C THR A 814 51.14 47.32 8.63
N MET A 815 51.95 47.99 7.81
CA MET A 815 51.98 47.73 6.37
C MET A 815 52.50 46.33 6.06
N ALA A 816 53.55 45.87 6.75
CA ALA A 816 54.08 44.52 6.58
C ALA A 816 53.04 43.45 6.99
N ALA A 817 52.38 43.63 8.13
CA ALA A 817 51.33 42.74 8.61
C ALA A 817 50.11 42.73 7.65
N PHE A 818 49.70 43.90 7.14
CA PHE A 818 48.66 44.01 6.13
C PHE A 818 49.04 43.25 4.85
N MET A 819 50.24 43.49 4.30
CA MET A 819 50.70 42.81 3.09
C MET A 819 50.80 41.29 3.27
N ALA A 820 51.21 40.82 4.45
CA ALA A 820 51.25 39.41 4.78
C ALA A 820 49.84 38.80 4.88
N ALA A 821 48.88 39.55 5.40
CA ALA A 821 47.48 39.13 5.52
C ALA A 821 46.76 39.05 4.16
N VAL A 822 47.07 39.96 3.23
CA VAL A 822 46.46 39.99 1.88
C VAL A 822 47.29 39.27 0.80
N ASN A 823 48.30 38.47 1.21
CA ASN A 823 49.20 37.70 0.33
C ASN A 823 49.99 38.54 -0.70
N LEU A 824 50.29 39.80 -0.38
CA LEU A 824 51.13 40.68 -1.20
C LEU A 824 52.61 40.58 -0.83
N SER A 825 52.94 40.08 0.35
CA SER A 825 54.33 39.98 0.85
C SER A 825 55.18 38.90 0.16
N GLN A 826 54.56 37.96 -0.55
CA GLN A 826 55.24 36.85 -1.25
C GLN A 826 55.74 37.24 -2.66
N GLN A 827 55.43 38.45 -3.12
CA GLN A 827 55.85 38.92 -4.44
C GLN A 827 57.31 39.37 -4.39
N VAL A 828 58.17 38.75 -5.20
CA VAL A 828 59.58 39.15 -5.35
C VAL A 828 59.62 40.56 -5.92
N LEU A 829 60.38 41.46 -5.29
CA LEU A 829 60.67 42.79 -5.81
C LEU A 829 61.49 42.67 -7.10
N THR A 830 60.81 42.63 -8.23
CA THR A 830 61.41 42.70 -9.57
C THR A 830 61.35 44.13 -10.10
N ASN A 831 62.31 44.50 -10.96
CA ASN A 831 62.30 45.81 -11.62
C ASN A 831 61.03 46.01 -12.44
N ASP A 832 60.54 44.98 -13.12
CA ASP A 832 59.28 45.01 -13.87
C ASP A 832 58.07 45.34 -12.98
N ALA A 833 58.00 44.78 -11.77
CA ALA A 833 56.91 45.08 -10.83
C ALA A 833 56.98 46.52 -10.29
N LEU A 834 58.19 47.05 -10.09
CA LEU A 834 58.39 48.45 -9.71
C LEU A 834 58.06 49.41 -10.86
N GLU A 835 58.40 49.08 -12.11
CA GLU A 835 58.04 49.86 -13.29
C GLU A 835 56.53 49.85 -13.54
N GLN A 836 55.86 48.70 -13.32
CA GLN A 836 54.40 48.61 -13.34
C GLN A 836 53.76 49.48 -12.25
N ALA A 837 54.28 49.43 -11.02
CA ALA A 837 53.78 50.29 -9.94
C ALA A 837 54.01 51.78 -10.24
N ALA A 838 55.19 52.15 -10.75
CA ALA A 838 55.54 53.53 -11.07
C ALA A 838 54.71 54.08 -12.24
N SER A 839 54.50 53.28 -13.30
CA SER A 839 53.65 53.65 -14.43
C SER A 839 52.19 53.82 -14.00
N GLN A 840 51.67 52.92 -13.16
CA GLN A 840 50.31 53.04 -12.65
C GLN A 840 50.13 54.24 -11.71
N LEU A 841 51.11 54.54 -10.84
CA LEU A 841 51.12 55.78 -10.06
C LEU A 841 51.18 57.01 -10.96
N LYS A 842 51.96 56.98 -12.05
CA LYS A 842 52.02 58.08 -13.02
C LYS A 842 50.67 58.29 -13.70
N ILE A 843 49.97 57.22 -14.07
CA ILE A 843 48.61 57.29 -14.62
C ILE A 843 47.64 57.87 -13.59
N GLU A 844 47.68 57.41 -12.33
CA GLU A 844 46.85 57.95 -11.25
C GLU A 844 47.14 59.43 -11.01
N CYS A 845 48.42 59.83 -10.93
CA CYS A 845 48.83 61.21 -10.77
C CYS A 845 48.34 62.09 -11.92
N ASN A 846 48.51 61.63 -13.18
CA ASN A 846 48.02 62.36 -14.34
C ASN A 846 46.50 62.49 -14.32
N SER A 847 45.77 61.43 -13.96
CA SER A 847 44.31 61.47 -13.83
C SER A 847 43.85 62.43 -12.71
N ILE A 848 44.55 62.47 -11.58
CA ILE A 848 44.28 63.43 -10.50
C ILE A 848 44.56 64.86 -10.98
N LEU A 849 45.66 65.09 -11.70
CA LEU A 849 46.01 66.39 -12.25
C LEU A 849 45.01 66.85 -13.32
N ASP A 850 44.54 65.95 -14.18
CA ASP A 850 43.49 66.23 -15.17
C ASP A 850 42.15 66.52 -14.48
N SER A 851 41.81 65.77 -13.44
CA SER A 851 40.62 65.99 -12.62
C SER A 851 40.70 67.33 -11.87
N ALA A 852 41.87 67.69 -11.34
CA ALA A 852 42.12 68.98 -10.70
C ALA A 852 42.06 70.12 -11.72
N GLY A 853 42.54 69.92 -12.94
CA GLY A 853 42.42 70.87 -14.04
C GLY A 853 40.97 71.07 -14.48
N SER A 854 40.19 69.99 -14.58
CA SER A 854 38.75 70.03 -14.87
C SER A 854 37.95 70.66 -13.74
N LEU A 855 38.32 70.40 -12.48
CA LEU A 855 37.73 71.06 -11.32
C LEU A 855 38.05 72.55 -11.35
N GLY A 856 39.30 72.94 -11.63
CA GLY A 856 39.72 74.33 -11.75
C GLY A 856 38.97 75.07 -12.87
N SER A 857 38.78 74.44 -14.03
CA SER A 857 37.99 75.02 -15.12
C SER A 857 36.51 75.13 -14.76
N SER A 858 35.94 74.12 -14.08
CA SER A 858 34.56 74.13 -13.58
C SER A 858 34.34 75.21 -12.52
N ILE A 859 35.28 75.38 -11.58
CA ILE A 859 35.28 76.46 -10.57
C ILE A 859 35.31 77.82 -11.27
N THR A 860 36.17 77.99 -12.27
CA THR A 860 36.27 79.24 -13.03
C THR A 860 34.98 79.54 -13.79
N GLN A 861 34.35 78.51 -14.38
CA GLN A 861 33.09 78.64 -15.10
C GLN A 861 31.91 78.95 -14.16
N LEU A 862 31.86 78.30 -12.99
CA LEU A 862 30.89 78.57 -11.92
C LEU A 862 31.04 80.01 -11.40
N LYS A 863 32.27 80.45 -11.10
CA LYS A 863 32.54 81.83 -10.66
C LYS A 863 32.14 82.88 -11.69
N ARG A 864 32.33 82.59 -12.99
CA ARG A 864 31.92 83.50 -14.09
C ARG A 864 30.42 83.60 -14.29
N SER A 865 29.67 82.55 -13.95
CA SER A 865 28.21 82.52 -14.13
C SER A 865 27.47 83.07 -12.93
N ASP A 866 27.90 82.74 -11.70
CA ASP A 866 27.37 83.31 -10.46
C ASP A 866 28.42 83.22 -9.33
N PRO A 867 29.14 84.33 -9.04
CA PRO A 867 30.28 84.31 -8.12
C PRO A 867 29.86 84.04 -6.66
N GLN A 868 28.69 84.53 -6.22
CA GLN A 868 28.23 84.31 -4.85
C GLN A 868 27.80 82.86 -4.62
N ARG A 869 27.04 82.29 -5.56
CA ARG A 869 26.62 80.87 -5.46
C ARG A 869 27.80 79.92 -5.58
N ALA A 870 28.75 80.21 -6.46
CA ALA A 870 29.99 79.43 -6.58
C ALA A 870 30.78 79.42 -5.27
N THR A 871 30.89 80.56 -4.58
CA THR A 871 31.63 80.67 -3.32
C THR A 871 30.98 79.85 -2.20
N ASN A 872 29.65 79.88 -2.10
CA ASN A 872 28.90 79.07 -1.13
C ASN A 872 29.02 77.55 -1.40
N VAL A 873 28.92 77.12 -2.67
CA VAL A 873 29.06 75.71 -3.04
C VAL A 873 30.48 75.21 -2.76
N LEU A 874 31.50 76.03 -2.98
CA LEU A 874 32.89 75.67 -2.73
C LEU A 874 33.20 75.62 -1.23
N GLN A 875 32.63 76.50 -0.42
CA GLN A 875 32.71 76.40 1.05
C GLN A 875 31.99 75.16 1.58
N GLN A 876 30.79 74.85 1.09
CA GLN A 876 30.03 73.66 1.50
C GLN A 876 30.74 72.35 1.16
N THR A 877 31.53 72.32 0.09
CA THR A 877 32.34 71.15 -0.31
C THR A 877 33.71 71.09 0.37
N GLY A 878 34.01 72.03 1.26
CA GLY A 878 35.28 72.07 2.00
C GLY A 878 36.49 72.53 1.17
N ILE A 879 36.27 73.06 -0.03
CA ILE A 879 37.35 73.60 -0.87
C ILE A 879 37.64 75.02 -0.39
N VAL A 880 38.71 75.18 0.39
CA VAL A 880 39.17 76.48 0.89
C VAL A 880 39.70 77.29 -0.28
N LEU A 881 38.93 78.28 -0.74
CA LEU A 881 39.45 79.34 -1.61
C LEU A 881 40.27 80.28 -0.71
N SER A 882 41.57 80.37 -0.95
CA SER A 882 42.46 81.31 -0.26
C SER A 882 42.03 82.75 -0.55
N GLY A 883 41.16 83.32 0.29
CA GLY A 883 40.84 84.74 0.26
C GLY A 883 42.07 85.56 0.65
N GLY A 884 42.50 86.47 -0.23
CA GLY A 884 43.66 87.32 -0.02
C GLY A 884 43.56 88.13 1.28
N GLY A 885 44.46 87.87 2.22
CA GLY A 885 44.66 88.71 3.39
C GLY A 885 45.33 90.04 3.02
N ASN A 886 44.68 91.15 3.37
CA ASN A 886 45.19 92.51 3.60
C ASN A 886 46.47 92.96 2.86
N ILE A 887 46.51 92.83 1.53
CA ILE A 887 47.39 93.65 0.69
C ILE A 887 46.52 94.39 -0.32
N SER A 888 46.74 95.70 -0.45
CA SER A 888 46.11 96.59 -1.44
C SER A 888 46.59 96.27 -2.85
N LEU A 889 46.25 95.08 -3.35
CA LEU A 889 46.35 94.72 -4.75
C LEU A 889 45.08 95.21 -5.47
N PRO A 890 45.15 95.64 -6.74
CA PRO A 890 43.97 95.96 -7.53
C PRO A 890 43.00 94.76 -7.53
N GLU A 891 41.68 95.00 -7.36
CA GLU A 891 40.65 93.94 -7.27
C GLU A 891 40.72 92.92 -8.41
N GLU A 892 41.21 93.33 -9.58
CA GLU A 892 41.33 92.50 -10.77
C GLU A 892 42.50 91.50 -10.74
N LEU A 893 43.45 91.61 -9.79
CA LEU A 893 44.58 90.68 -9.64
C LEU A 893 44.41 89.70 -8.47
N ILE A 894 43.44 89.95 -7.58
CA ILE A 894 43.20 89.16 -6.36
C ILE A 894 42.89 87.69 -6.71
N ASP A 895 42.18 87.44 -7.81
CA ASP A 895 41.78 86.09 -8.23
C ASP A 895 42.92 85.25 -8.85
N SER A 896 44.09 85.83 -9.11
CA SER A 896 45.22 85.16 -9.78
C SER A 896 46.48 85.07 -8.90
N VAL A 897 46.38 85.49 -7.64
CA VAL A 897 47.50 85.57 -6.69
C VAL A 897 47.24 84.61 -5.53
N ASP A 898 48.02 83.54 -5.46
CA ASP A 898 48.00 82.62 -4.31
C ASP A 898 49.10 83.00 -3.31
N LEU A 899 48.75 83.04 -2.02
CA LEU A 899 49.72 83.13 -0.94
C LEU A 899 50.39 81.77 -0.78
N VAL A 900 51.70 81.69 -1.08
CA VAL A 900 52.45 80.44 -0.94
C VAL A 900 52.97 80.31 0.50
N GLU A 901 53.48 81.41 1.05
CA GLU A 901 53.96 81.58 2.44
C GLU A 901 53.80 83.07 2.83
N GLU A 902 53.87 83.43 4.11
CA GLU A 902 53.79 84.84 4.55
C GLU A 902 54.81 85.73 3.79
N GLY A 903 54.31 86.75 3.08
CA GLY A 903 55.13 87.67 2.27
C GLY A 903 55.57 87.14 0.89
N LYS A 904 55.22 85.90 0.53
CA LYS A 904 55.47 85.29 -0.79
C LYS A 904 54.16 85.03 -1.53
N TYR A 905 54.05 85.66 -2.68
CA TYR A 905 52.89 85.57 -3.55
C TYR A 905 53.28 84.87 -4.84
N ALA A 906 52.43 83.99 -5.35
CA ALA A 906 52.61 83.39 -6.66
C ALA A 906 51.44 83.76 -7.56
N MET A 907 51.74 84.24 -8.75
CA MET A 907 50.77 84.48 -9.81
C MET A 907 50.92 83.42 -10.88
N VAL A 908 49.81 82.81 -11.30
CA VAL A 908 49.81 81.78 -12.33
C VAL A 908 49.08 82.28 -13.57
N PHE A 909 49.79 82.39 -14.68
CA PHE A 909 49.22 82.80 -15.95
C PHE A 909 49.10 81.59 -16.88
N ALA A 910 47.89 81.30 -17.34
CA ALA A 910 47.67 80.26 -18.33
C ALA A 910 48.30 80.64 -19.68
N LEU A 911 49.10 79.73 -20.25
CA LEU A 911 49.74 79.92 -21.57
C LEU A 911 48.91 79.31 -22.72
N SER A 912 47.66 78.94 -22.44
CA SER A 912 46.74 78.30 -23.38
C SER A 912 46.40 79.16 -24.61
N ALA A 913 46.52 80.48 -24.51
CA ALA A 913 46.30 81.41 -25.62
C ALA A 913 47.50 81.55 -26.59
N LEU A 914 48.66 80.94 -26.29
CA LEU A 914 49.86 81.03 -27.12
C LEU A 914 50.12 79.73 -27.88
N SER A 915 50.32 79.83 -29.19
CA SER A 915 50.72 78.68 -29.99
C SER A 915 52.11 78.19 -29.56
N GLU A 916 52.41 76.92 -29.83
CA GLU A 916 53.69 76.31 -29.46
C GLU A 916 54.88 77.04 -30.11
N LEU A 917 54.66 77.57 -31.33
CA LEU A 917 55.64 78.36 -32.08
C LEU A 917 55.88 79.74 -31.44
N GLN A 918 54.82 80.38 -30.92
CA GLN A 918 54.93 81.64 -30.16
C GLN A 918 55.62 81.45 -28.81
N ARG A 919 55.38 80.32 -28.13
CA ARG A 919 56.07 79.95 -26.89
C ARG A 919 57.55 79.74 -27.13
N LYS A 920 57.90 78.98 -28.18
CA LYS A 920 59.29 78.74 -28.58
C LYS A 920 60.02 80.04 -28.95
N ALA A 921 59.37 80.94 -29.70
CA ALA A 921 59.93 82.25 -30.05
C ALA A 921 60.22 83.15 -28.82
N ARG A 922 59.54 82.92 -27.69
CA ARG A 922 59.70 83.67 -26.44
C ARG A 922 60.59 82.97 -25.40
N GLY A 923 61.18 81.84 -25.78
CA GLY A 923 62.05 81.04 -24.92
C GLY A 923 61.31 80.21 -23.86
N ILE A 924 60.00 79.99 -24.03
CA ILE A 924 59.20 79.15 -23.12
C ILE A 924 59.31 77.69 -23.58
N PRO A 925 59.64 76.71 -22.70
CA PRO A 925 59.78 75.31 -23.09
C PRO A 925 58.49 74.73 -23.69
N PRO A 926 58.59 73.90 -24.75
CA PRO A 926 57.44 73.18 -25.30
C PRO A 926 56.81 72.30 -24.21
N GLY A 927 55.47 72.27 -24.15
CA GLY A 927 54.71 71.58 -23.09
C GLY A 927 54.35 72.43 -21.86
N SER A 928 54.98 73.59 -21.64
CA SER A 928 54.64 74.48 -20.51
C SER A 928 53.22 75.03 -20.68
N ARG A 929 52.32 74.73 -19.73
CA ARG A 929 50.90 75.13 -19.78
C ARG A 929 50.60 76.42 -19.01
N CYS A 930 51.50 76.83 -18.12
CA CYS A 930 51.39 78.07 -17.36
C CYS A 930 52.76 78.74 -17.15
N LEU A 931 52.73 80.04 -16.91
CA LEU A 931 53.86 80.85 -16.45
C LEU A 931 53.62 81.21 -14.99
N LEU A 932 54.53 80.82 -14.12
CA LEU A 932 54.49 81.15 -12.71
C LEU A 932 55.35 82.40 -12.45
N VAL A 933 54.77 83.39 -11.79
CA VAL A 933 55.45 84.60 -11.35
C VAL A 933 55.40 84.65 -9.83
N GLY A 934 56.51 84.32 -9.19
CA GLY A 934 56.69 84.53 -7.75
C GLY A 934 57.00 86.01 -7.49
N ALA A 935 56.34 86.60 -6.52
CA ALA A 935 56.60 87.94 -6.00
C ALA A 935 56.87 87.85 -4.50
N LEU A 936 58.05 88.30 -4.07
CA LEU A 936 58.35 88.50 -2.66
C LEU A 936 58.06 89.97 -2.31
N LEU A 937 57.04 90.18 -1.49
CA LEU A 937 56.64 91.50 -0.98
C LEU A 937 57.11 91.62 0.47
N LEU A 938 58.21 92.35 0.69
CA LEU A 938 58.71 92.66 2.03
C LEU A 938 58.20 94.06 2.46
N PRO A 939 57.76 94.27 3.71
CA PRO A 939 57.06 95.50 4.15
C PRO A 939 57.80 96.84 4.00
N ALA A 940 59.05 96.87 3.55
CA ALA A 940 59.82 98.10 3.34
C ALA A 940 60.90 98.00 2.24
N ALA A 941 60.83 96.99 1.35
CA ALA A 941 61.84 96.77 0.31
C ALA A 941 61.23 96.64 -1.09
N ARG A 942 62.05 96.90 -2.12
CA ARG A 942 61.64 96.73 -3.53
C ARG A 942 61.14 95.28 -3.76
N PRO A 943 59.97 95.07 -4.38
CA PRO A 943 59.48 93.73 -4.67
C PRO A 943 60.48 92.98 -5.55
N LYS A 944 60.78 91.73 -5.18
CA LYS A 944 61.58 90.84 -6.01
C LYS A 944 60.66 89.88 -6.75
N PHE A 945 60.72 89.92 -8.06
CA PHE A 945 59.96 89.01 -8.92
C PHE A 945 60.84 87.88 -9.44
N THR A 946 60.34 86.66 -9.39
CA THR A 946 60.96 85.46 -9.97
C THR A 946 60.00 84.85 -10.99
N LEU A 947 60.45 84.73 -12.24
CA LEU A 947 59.69 84.08 -13.31
C LEU A 947 60.16 82.63 -13.50
N GLY A 948 59.21 81.69 -13.52
CA GLY A 948 59.44 80.28 -13.85
C GLY A 948 58.39 79.76 -14.83
N ALA A 949 58.78 78.91 -15.78
CA ALA A 949 57.83 78.18 -16.62
C ALA A 949 57.49 76.84 -15.96
N GLY A 950 56.21 76.56 -15.75
CA GLY A 950 55.76 75.29 -15.17
C GLY A 950 55.64 74.22 -16.24
N ASN A 951 56.54 73.22 -16.21
CA ASN A 951 56.41 71.97 -16.96
C ASN A 951 56.16 70.82 -15.98
N PRO A 952 55.08 70.02 -16.12
CA PRO A 952 54.80 68.90 -15.22
C PRO A 952 55.87 67.80 -15.23
N ASP A 953 56.76 67.74 -16.24
CA ASP A 953 57.79 66.69 -16.36
C ASP A 953 59.15 67.03 -15.73
N SER A 954 59.35 68.22 -15.15
CA SER A 954 60.60 68.58 -14.47
C SER A 954 60.40 68.71 -12.97
N SER A 955 60.89 67.74 -12.20
CA SER A 955 60.99 67.83 -10.75
C SER A 955 61.93 68.96 -10.33
N GLY A 956 61.38 69.97 -9.64
CA GLY A 956 62.11 70.71 -8.61
C GLY A 956 63.03 71.87 -8.99
N VAL A 957 63.14 72.31 -10.25
CA VAL A 957 63.93 73.52 -10.58
C VAL A 957 63.18 74.44 -11.53
N ALA A 958 62.68 75.57 -11.01
CA ALA A 958 62.26 76.68 -11.85
C ALA A 958 63.48 77.16 -12.65
N GLN A 959 63.58 76.75 -13.92
CA GLN A 959 64.60 77.31 -14.81
C GLN A 959 64.32 78.81 -14.96
N LYS A 960 65.23 79.63 -14.43
CA LYS A 960 65.18 81.08 -14.62
C LYS A 960 65.24 81.38 -16.11
N LEU A 961 64.17 81.96 -16.63
CA LEU A 961 64.13 82.44 -18.01
C LEU A 961 65.05 83.66 -18.13
N THR A 962 66.25 83.52 -18.70
CA THR A 962 67.08 84.63 -19.17
C THR A 962 66.70 85.00 -20.60
N SER A 963 65.44 85.39 -20.82
CA SER A 963 64.97 85.89 -22.11
C SER A 963 64.64 87.38 -22.04
N LEU A 964 64.80 88.09 -23.17
CA LEU A 964 64.42 89.50 -23.30
C LEU A 964 62.95 89.72 -22.90
N PHE A 965 62.10 88.70 -23.10
CA PHE A 965 60.70 88.68 -22.67
C PHE A 965 60.57 88.68 -21.14
N ALA A 966 61.31 87.84 -20.42
CA ALA A 966 61.31 87.84 -18.95
C ALA A 966 61.84 89.16 -18.37
N PHE A 967 62.87 89.76 -18.99
CA PHE A 967 63.35 91.10 -18.64
C PHE A 967 62.30 92.19 -18.89
N THR A 968 61.56 92.11 -20.01
CA THR A 968 60.51 93.09 -20.37
C THR A 968 59.30 92.98 -19.44
N VAL A 969 58.86 91.76 -19.12
CA VAL A 969 57.77 91.51 -18.17
C VAL A 969 58.20 91.96 -16.76
N HIS A 970 59.42 91.65 -16.34
CA HIS A 970 59.97 92.12 -15.06
C HIS A 970 60.06 93.65 -15.01
N GLN A 971 60.64 94.31 -16.02
CA GLN A 971 60.72 95.78 -16.05
C GLN A 971 59.33 96.43 -16.07
N ARG A 972 58.38 95.90 -16.85
CA ARG A 972 57.03 96.48 -16.90
C ARG A 972 56.28 96.27 -15.59
N LEU A 973 56.38 95.11 -14.94
CA LEU A 973 55.84 94.89 -13.59
C LEU A 973 56.50 95.81 -12.55
N GLU A 974 57.82 96.00 -12.63
CA GLU A 974 58.54 96.89 -11.72
C GLU A 974 58.22 98.38 -11.96
N THR A 975 57.96 98.78 -13.21
CA THR A 975 57.52 100.15 -13.57
C THR A 975 56.07 100.38 -13.11
N LEU A 976 55.23 99.36 -13.22
CA LEU A 976 53.81 99.36 -12.89
C LEU A 976 53.55 99.42 -11.38
N VAL A 977 54.43 98.81 -10.57
CA VAL A 977 54.43 99.01 -9.10
C VAL A 977 54.87 100.43 -8.71
N ARG A 978 55.57 101.17 -9.58
CA ARG A 978 56.08 102.53 -9.30
C ARG A 978 55.15 103.66 -9.75
N SER A 979 54.26 103.46 -10.72
CA SER A 979 53.39 104.52 -11.27
C SER A 979 51.96 104.46 -10.72
N SER A 980 51.61 105.35 -9.80
CA SER A 980 50.32 105.38 -9.09
C SER A 980 49.21 106.22 -9.79
N SER A 981 49.04 106.12 -11.11
CA SER A 981 47.94 106.85 -11.79
C SER A 981 47.41 106.17 -13.07
N GLY A 982 46.41 105.28 -12.91
CA GLY A 982 45.55 104.74 -13.99
C GLY A 982 45.01 103.32 -13.68
N PRO A 983 43.73 102.99 -13.97
CA PRO A 983 43.17 101.65 -13.73
C PRO A 983 43.70 100.62 -14.74
N ILE A 984 44.06 99.41 -14.28
CA ILE A 984 44.72 98.36 -15.07
C ILE A 984 43.85 97.10 -15.13
N THR A 985 43.30 96.78 -16.30
CA THR A 985 42.51 95.54 -16.47
C THR A 985 43.39 94.31 -16.75
N ILE A 986 42.96 93.09 -16.39
CA ILE A 986 43.58 91.80 -16.83
C ILE A 986 43.80 91.77 -18.35
N ARG A 987 42.92 92.42 -19.12
CA ARG A 987 42.99 92.54 -20.57
C ARG A 987 44.27 93.24 -21.05
N SER A 988 44.79 94.19 -20.28
CA SER A 988 46.02 94.94 -20.55
C SER A 988 47.27 94.07 -20.35
N VAL A 989 47.30 93.24 -19.31
CA VAL A 989 48.39 92.27 -19.05
C VAL A 989 48.39 91.15 -20.08
N HIS A 990 47.20 90.64 -20.44
CA HIS A 990 47.04 89.67 -21.53
C HIS A 990 47.49 90.26 -22.89
N GLN A 991 47.23 91.55 -23.15
CA GLN A 991 47.73 92.26 -24.34
C GLN A 991 49.26 92.43 -24.32
N TRP A 992 49.91 92.59 -23.15
CA TRP A 992 51.38 92.64 -23.06
C TRP A 992 52.03 91.29 -23.33
N VAL A 993 51.39 90.22 -22.86
CA VAL A 993 51.81 88.85 -23.19
C VAL A 993 51.46 88.50 -24.65
N ALA A 994 50.47 89.13 -25.28
CA ALA A 994 50.03 88.83 -26.65
C ALA A 994 50.60 89.73 -27.76
N GLY A 995 51.07 90.96 -27.46
CA GLY A 995 51.45 91.97 -28.45
C GLY A 995 52.72 91.71 -29.28
N GLN A 996 52.81 92.34 -30.46
CA GLN A 996 53.95 92.30 -31.39
C GLN A 996 55.19 93.03 -30.83
N ALA A 997 56.38 92.47 -31.07
CA ALA A 997 57.66 93.02 -30.64
C ALA A 997 58.00 94.34 -31.37
N PRO A 998 58.59 95.34 -30.70
CA PRO A 998 59.15 96.50 -31.38
C PRO A 998 60.43 96.14 -32.15
N SER A 999 60.57 96.72 -33.34
CA SER A 999 61.64 96.52 -34.31
C SER A 999 62.97 97.17 -33.89
N ALA A 1000 64.06 96.44 -34.16
CA ALA A 1000 65.46 96.84 -34.36
C ALA A 1000 66.17 97.70 -33.28
N CYS A 1001 67.17 97.12 -32.62
CA CYS A 1001 68.41 97.79 -32.20
C CYS A 1001 69.57 96.76 -32.17
N PHE A 1002 70.63 97.05 -32.95
CA PHE A 1002 71.89 96.28 -33.00
C PHE A 1002 72.72 96.44 -31.70
N PRO A 1003 73.58 95.47 -31.34
CA PRO A 1003 74.55 95.66 -30.26
C PRO A 1003 75.86 96.30 -30.80
N PRO A 1004 76.56 97.14 -30.01
CA PRO A 1004 77.93 97.50 -30.29
C PRO A 1004 78.92 96.44 -29.77
N ARG A 1005 80.14 96.56 -30.32
CA ARG A 1005 81.34 95.72 -30.22
C ARG A 1005 81.96 95.64 -28.79
N ASN A 1006 82.22 94.39 -28.37
CA ASN A 1006 83.44 93.92 -27.68
C ASN A 1006 83.73 94.39 -26.22
N PRO A 1007 84.69 93.77 -25.49
CA PRO A 1007 84.41 92.69 -24.52
C PRO A 1007 85.08 92.94 -23.14
N SER A 1008 85.08 91.91 -22.29
CA SER A 1008 85.95 91.66 -21.11
C SER A 1008 85.43 92.06 -19.73
N SER A 1009 85.03 91.05 -18.95
CA SER A 1009 85.67 90.65 -17.69
C SER A 1009 84.74 89.74 -16.87
N CYS A 1010 85.09 88.46 -16.80
CA CYS A 1010 85.03 87.64 -15.57
C CYS A 1010 85.50 86.22 -15.92
N LYS A 1011 86.74 85.91 -15.50
CA LYS A 1011 87.27 84.56 -15.40
C LYS A 1011 86.78 83.94 -14.10
N PHE A 1012 86.38 82.67 -14.09
CA PHE A 1012 86.79 81.71 -13.06
C PHE A 1012 86.73 80.27 -13.61
N ARG A 1013 87.64 79.45 -13.07
CA ARG A 1013 88.24 78.22 -13.61
C ARG A 1013 87.37 76.94 -13.46
N PRO A 1014 87.73 75.87 -14.21
CA PRO A 1014 87.01 74.60 -14.27
C PRO A 1014 87.49 73.59 -13.22
N CYS A 1015 86.67 72.57 -12.93
CA CYS A 1015 87.12 71.31 -12.35
C CYS A 1015 86.53 70.13 -13.14
N GLN A 1016 87.38 69.14 -13.34
CA GLN A 1016 87.39 68.13 -14.40
C GLN A 1016 87.02 66.73 -13.87
N VAL A 1017 86.37 65.95 -14.75
CA VAL A 1017 86.64 64.51 -15.04
C VAL A 1017 86.04 63.48 -14.05
N SER A 1018 85.42 62.37 -14.46
CA SER A 1018 85.74 61.48 -15.60
C SER A 1018 84.52 60.71 -16.15
N CYS A 1019 84.44 60.61 -17.47
CA CYS A 1019 83.89 59.45 -18.19
C CYS A 1019 85.05 58.52 -18.57
N SER A 1020 84.80 57.21 -18.58
CA SER A 1020 85.59 56.24 -19.34
C SER A 1020 84.66 55.37 -20.18
N LEU A 1021 85.17 55.05 -21.38
CA LEU A 1021 84.54 54.49 -22.56
C LEU A 1021 85.37 53.26 -22.98
N LEU A 1022 84.76 52.36 -23.78
CA LEU A 1022 85.38 51.33 -24.67
C LEU A 1022 85.91 50.05 -23.96
N SER A 1023 85.89 48.82 -24.52
CA SER A 1023 85.97 48.39 -25.92
C SER A 1023 85.51 46.92 -26.17
N SER A 1024 84.99 46.70 -27.38
CA SER A 1024 84.98 45.55 -28.31
C SER A 1024 85.75 44.21 -28.09
N ALA A 1025 85.07 43.10 -28.49
CA ALA A 1025 85.49 41.96 -29.36
C ALA A 1025 86.53 40.89 -28.87
N PRO A 1026 86.68 39.69 -29.50
CA PRO A 1026 85.72 38.74 -30.15
C PRO A 1026 86.03 37.20 -29.96
N VAL A 1027 85.24 36.32 -30.62
CA VAL A 1027 85.61 35.04 -31.30
C VAL A 1027 85.77 33.68 -30.54
N THR A 1028 84.87 32.75 -30.93
CA THR A 1028 84.95 31.28 -31.19
C THR A 1028 84.98 30.15 -30.13
N SER A 1029 83.97 29.28 -30.29
CA SER A 1029 83.99 27.82 -30.53
C SER A 1029 84.24 26.81 -29.41
N GLY A 1030 83.28 25.86 -29.30
CA GLY A 1030 83.44 24.52 -28.74
C GLY A 1030 82.24 23.65 -29.08
N ARG A 1031 82.45 22.57 -29.85
CA ARG A 1031 81.48 21.63 -30.41
C ARG A 1031 81.10 20.48 -29.43
N ARG A 1032 79.80 20.13 -29.38
CA ARG A 1032 79.12 18.78 -29.43
C ARG A 1032 79.46 17.67 -28.39
N PRO A 1033 78.75 16.50 -28.33
CA PRO A 1033 77.32 16.13 -28.60
C PRO A 1033 76.68 15.01 -27.68
N PHE A 1034 75.45 14.56 -28.02
CA PHE A 1034 74.69 13.30 -27.72
C PHE A 1034 74.00 13.11 -26.36
N GLY A 1035 72.82 12.47 -26.22
CA GLY A 1035 71.95 11.67 -27.13
C GLY A 1035 70.46 11.69 -26.66
N GLN A 1036 69.47 11.58 -27.57
CA GLN A 1036 68.74 10.38 -28.05
C GLN A 1036 67.78 9.68 -27.05
N GLN A 1037 66.47 9.96 -27.21
CA GLN A 1037 65.35 9.05 -27.63
C GLN A 1037 64.95 7.80 -26.75
N PRO A 1038 63.81 7.08 -26.99
CA PRO A 1038 62.37 7.51 -26.98
C PRO A 1038 61.36 6.38 -26.51
N ALA A 1039 60.06 6.62 -26.74
CA ALA A 1039 58.98 5.66 -27.15
C ALA A 1039 58.33 4.68 -26.13
N VAL A 1040 57.16 4.05 -26.33
CA VAL A 1040 55.79 4.20 -26.94
C VAL A 1040 55.03 2.87 -26.57
N TRP A 1041 53.69 2.83 -26.73
CA TRP A 1041 52.73 1.68 -26.87
C TRP A 1041 52.09 1.17 -25.57
N GLY A 1042 50.79 0.82 -25.47
CA GLY A 1042 49.69 0.48 -26.41
C GLY A 1042 48.92 -0.69 -25.71
N GLU A 1043 47.60 -0.76 -25.54
CA GLU A 1043 46.47 -0.91 -26.48
C GLU A 1043 45.60 -2.15 -26.10
N ALA A 1044 44.38 -2.21 -26.69
CA ALA A 1044 43.35 -3.27 -26.77
C ALA A 1044 42.29 -3.36 -25.63
N GLY A 1045 40.95 -3.38 -25.85
CA GLY A 1045 40.06 -3.61 -27.01
C GLY A 1045 39.07 -4.77 -26.68
N LEU A 1046 37.72 -4.65 -26.69
CA LEU A 1046 36.75 -4.85 -27.81
C LEU A 1046 35.30 -4.88 -27.22
N GLN A 1047 34.31 -4.07 -27.68
CA GLN A 1047 33.20 -4.31 -28.67
C GLN A 1047 32.08 -5.33 -28.28
N GLY A 1048 30.76 -5.12 -28.51
CA GLY A 1048 30.03 -4.01 -29.16
C GLY A 1048 28.50 -4.22 -29.35
N ARG A 1049 27.87 -3.24 -30.05
CA ARG A 1049 26.60 -3.17 -30.87
C ARG A 1049 25.20 -3.32 -30.21
N ARG A 1050 24.31 -2.29 -30.31
CA ARG A 1050 23.17 -2.01 -31.26
C ARG A 1050 22.04 -3.07 -31.20
N SER A 1051 20.73 -2.79 -31.11
CA SER A 1051 19.87 -1.88 -31.92
C SER A 1051 18.44 -1.72 -31.35
N SER A 1052 17.70 -0.77 -31.92
CA SER A 1052 16.29 -0.40 -31.74
C SER A 1052 15.24 -1.34 -32.41
N THR A 1053 13.96 -1.07 -32.10
CA THR A 1053 12.65 -1.43 -32.75
C THR A 1053 12.05 -2.84 -32.56
N ALA A 1054 10.83 -2.91 -31.97
CA ALA A 1054 9.59 -3.38 -32.63
C ALA A 1054 8.44 -3.65 -31.62
N ARG A 1055 7.21 -3.35 -32.07
CA ARG A 1055 5.91 -3.76 -31.50
C ARG A 1055 5.70 -5.27 -31.66
N PHE A 1056 5.02 -5.94 -30.72
CA PHE A 1056 3.81 -6.78 -30.93
C PHE A 1056 3.38 -7.48 -29.62
N HIS A 1057 2.07 -7.68 -29.51
CA HIS A 1057 1.29 -8.47 -28.52
C HIS A 1057 1.64 -9.99 -28.55
N PRO A 1058 1.32 -10.82 -27.52
CA PRO A 1058 -0.05 -11.37 -27.36
C PRO A 1058 -0.57 -11.66 -25.92
N ASP A 1059 -1.90 -11.62 -25.81
CA ASP A 1059 -2.88 -12.45 -25.10
C ASP A 1059 -2.73 -13.02 -23.67
N SER A 1060 -3.76 -12.67 -22.88
CA SER A 1060 -4.61 -13.51 -22.01
C SER A 1060 -4.07 -13.99 -20.63
N SER A 1061 -4.65 -13.47 -19.55
CA SER A 1061 -5.85 -14.06 -18.90
C SER A 1061 -6.09 -13.50 -17.47
N ALA A 1062 -7.37 -13.44 -17.12
CA ALA A 1062 -7.97 -13.49 -15.78
C ALA A 1062 -8.24 -12.19 -14.97
N PHE A 1063 -9.51 -11.79 -15.04
CA PHE A 1063 -10.47 -11.59 -13.93
C PHE A 1063 -10.17 -10.58 -12.79
N TRP A 1064 -10.91 -9.46 -12.83
CA TRP A 1064 -11.34 -8.66 -11.69
C TRP A 1064 -12.87 -8.54 -11.72
N PRO A 1065 -13.59 -8.62 -10.59
CA PRO A 1065 -14.94 -8.06 -10.50
C PRO A 1065 -14.95 -6.76 -9.70
N THR A 1066 -15.55 -5.75 -10.32
CA THR A 1066 -16.01 -4.48 -9.77
C THR A 1066 -17.26 -4.66 -8.91
N VAL A 1067 -17.19 -4.16 -7.68
CA VAL A 1067 -18.13 -3.24 -7.00
C VAL A 1067 -19.55 -3.02 -7.60
N TRP A 1068 -20.56 -3.38 -6.78
CA TRP A 1068 -21.89 -2.74 -6.51
C TRP A 1068 -23.09 -3.05 -7.44
N PRO A 1069 -24.34 -3.04 -6.90
CA PRO A 1069 -24.97 -1.99 -6.09
C PRO A 1069 -24.85 -2.12 -4.56
#